data_AF-A0A146LXB6-F1
#
_entry.id   AF-A0A146LXB6-F1
#
_cell.length_a   1.000
_cell.length_b   1.000
_cell.length_c   1.000
_cell.angle_alpha   90.00
_cell.angle_beta   90.00
_cell.angle_gamma   90.00
#
_symmetry.space_group_name_H-M   'P 1'
#
loop_
_entity.id
_entity.type
_entity.pdbx_description
1 polymer ?
#
loop_
_entity_poly.entity_id
_entity_poly.type
_entity_poly.pdbx_seq_one_letter_code
_entity_poly.pdbx_strand_id
1 'polypeptide(L)'
;FSDNVGVAKVEERSNHRPGQTLLWGTYHIAYVAFDQAGNSATCSFKVYILSEFCPHLADPVGGSQQCKDWGSGGQFKVCEIACNTGLSFSQPVPKFYTCGAEGFWRPTENPELPLIYPACSPAKPAQRVFKVNMLFPTSVLCNEAGQGVLRQKVKAAINLVNRDWNFCSYYVDGTRECKDLVIEVKCDHRNSRPVRDTEMELATNRTGRQSSDTYNVFISFPAVNDPVENLNSNQRSTVQRLLEKLILEEDQLDVHDILPRTVPDPASLTLTSDYACPMGQVVVAPKCVACSVGTYYDKNSATCKPCAPGTYQSEAGQLQCSVCPAIAGRQGVTIAPGARSAADCKERCPAGKYYDEDAGLCRSCGHGFYQPSEGSFKCLLCGLGKTTRTNEAVSQDECRDECGSGMQLGIEGQCEPCPRGTYRTQGVEAACQGCPSGRTTARMGAATVEECSLPVCTPGSFLNASLNTCITCKKGTYQPASQQTACLPCPPNTSTKTIGATSKSECWNPCEMSGGEMLCDPNAYCLLIPETNDFKCDCKPGYNGTGKICNDVCDGFCQNKGTCIKDSRGTPSCRCVGSFIGAHCEDKSEFAYIAGGIAATVIFLIIIALFVWMICARAERRKEPKKLIAQAANEHTGSQVNFYYGAAPYAESIAPSHHSTYAHYYDDEEDGWEMPNFYNETYMKGMHNGKMNSLARSNASIYGNKEDLYDRLKRHAYPGKKDKSDSESEGQ
;
A
#
# COMPACT_ATOMS: atom_id res chain seq x y z
N PHE A 1 -38.92 7.32 -35.05
CA PHE A 1 -40.21 8.03 -34.99
C PHE A 1 -40.97 7.77 -36.28
N SER A 2 -42.29 7.78 -36.22
CA SER A 2 -43.20 7.67 -37.35
C SER A 2 -44.39 8.57 -37.05
N ASP A 3 -44.78 9.41 -37.99
CA ASP A 3 -45.86 10.38 -37.86
C ASP A 3 -46.68 10.42 -39.16
N ASN A 4 -47.96 10.79 -39.07
CA ASN A 4 -48.88 10.80 -40.22
C ASN A 4 -48.83 12.08 -41.06
N VAL A 5 -48.12 13.13 -40.63
CA VAL A 5 -47.84 14.35 -41.40
C VAL A 5 -46.38 14.38 -41.86
N GLY A 6 -45.49 13.78 -41.07
CA GLY A 6 -44.07 13.60 -41.36
C GLY A 6 -43.19 14.32 -40.33
N VAL A 7 -42.12 13.64 -39.89
CA VAL A 7 -41.17 14.20 -38.92
C VAL A 7 -40.26 15.21 -39.63
N ALA A 8 -40.43 16.50 -39.32
CA ALA A 8 -39.68 17.59 -39.93
C ALA A 8 -38.30 17.81 -39.28
N LYS A 9 -38.16 17.51 -37.98
CA LYS A 9 -36.90 17.63 -37.23
C LYS A 9 -36.83 16.57 -36.13
N VAL A 10 -35.62 16.13 -35.79
CA VAL A 10 -35.35 15.40 -34.54
C VAL A 10 -34.22 16.11 -33.80
N GLU A 11 -34.45 16.43 -32.53
CA GLU A 11 -33.44 16.93 -31.60
C GLU A 11 -33.03 15.83 -30.60
N GLU A 12 -31.80 15.92 -30.12
CA GLU A 12 -31.20 15.04 -29.12
C GLU A 12 -31.05 15.84 -27.82
N ARG A 13 -31.48 15.29 -26.67
CA ARG A 13 -31.64 16.02 -25.40
C ARG A 13 -30.70 15.55 -24.27
N SER A 14 -29.87 14.55 -24.53
CA SER A 14 -29.03 13.86 -23.54
C SER A 14 -27.51 14.03 -23.77
N ASN A 15 -27.10 14.72 -24.83
CA ASN A 15 -25.71 14.81 -25.32
C ASN A 15 -25.11 13.45 -25.75
N HIS A 16 -25.95 12.50 -26.17
CA HIS A 16 -25.55 11.17 -26.65
C HIS A 16 -25.92 10.98 -28.13
N ARG A 17 -24.90 10.97 -29.00
CA ARG A 17 -25.09 10.97 -30.46
C ARG A 17 -25.21 9.55 -31.04
N PRO A 18 -25.99 9.34 -32.12
CA PRO A 18 -25.96 8.08 -32.87
C PRO A 18 -24.53 7.72 -33.32
N GLY A 19 -24.13 6.47 -33.13
CA GLY A 19 -22.78 5.98 -33.44
C GLY A 19 -21.72 6.26 -32.37
N GLN A 20 -22.07 6.94 -31.27
CA GLN A 20 -21.18 7.10 -30.12
C GLN A 20 -21.03 5.78 -29.34
N THR A 21 -19.79 5.35 -29.10
CA THR A 21 -19.49 4.29 -28.13
C THR A 21 -19.97 4.69 -26.75
N LEU A 22 -20.60 3.78 -26.01
CA LEU A 22 -20.99 3.97 -24.62
C LEU A 22 -20.20 2.99 -23.74
N LEU A 23 -19.96 3.36 -22.47
CA LEU A 23 -19.10 2.64 -21.53
C LEU A 23 -19.94 1.86 -20.51
N TRP A 24 -19.33 1.19 -19.53
CA TRP A 24 -20.09 0.61 -18.43
C TRP A 24 -20.85 1.70 -17.65
N GLY A 25 -22.11 1.43 -17.30
CA GLY A 25 -22.98 2.36 -16.58
C GLY A 25 -24.44 2.35 -17.05
N THR A 26 -25.19 3.38 -16.65
CA THR A 26 -26.59 3.60 -17.04
C THR A 26 -26.74 4.95 -17.74
N TYR A 27 -27.18 4.95 -18.99
CA TYR A 27 -27.41 6.17 -19.78
C TYR A 27 -28.91 6.43 -19.96
N HIS A 28 -29.29 7.70 -19.88
CA HIS A 28 -30.66 8.16 -20.09
C HIS A 28 -30.72 8.92 -21.42
N ILE A 29 -31.16 8.26 -22.49
CA ILE A 29 -31.14 8.82 -23.85
C ILE A 29 -32.55 9.30 -24.21
N ALA A 30 -32.67 10.55 -24.64
CA ALA A 30 -33.94 11.17 -25.02
C ALA A 30 -33.81 11.91 -26.36
N TYR A 31 -34.72 11.60 -27.28
CA TYR A 31 -34.89 12.30 -28.56
C TYR A 31 -36.26 12.96 -28.61
N VAL A 32 -36.34 14.14 -29.21
CA VAL A 32 -37.59 14.89 -29.42
C VAL A 32 -37.78 15.07 -30.92
N ALA A 33 -38.78 14.41 -31.48
CA ALA A 33 -39.23 14.66 -32.85
C ALA A 33 -40.18 15.86 -32.88
N PHE A 34 -40.14 16.62 -33.97
CA PHE A 34 -41.06 17.71 -34.27
C PHE A 34 -41.69 17.50 -35.66
N ASP A 35 -42.97 17.84 -35.79
CA ASP A 35 -43.65 17.91 -37.09
C ASP A 35 -43.48 19.29 -37.76
N GLN A 36 -44.11 19.50 -38.92
CA GLN A 36 -44.05 20.76 -39.65
C GLN A 36 -44.95 21.88 -39.04
N ALA A 37 -45.84 21.55 -38.11
CA ALA A 37 -46.70 22.50 -37.40
C ALA A 37 -46.10 22.96 -36.05
N GLY A 38 -45.03 22.32 -35.58
CA GLY A 38 -44.36 22.59 -34.31
C GLY A 38 -44.82 21.71 -33.14
N ASN A 39 -45.69 20.71 -33.38
CA ASN A 39 -45.98 19.69 -32.38
C ASN A 39 -44.73 18.85 -32.10
N SER A 40 -44.59 18.31 -30.89
CA SER A 40 -43.42 17.51 -30.52
C SER A 40 -43.76 16.21 -29.80
N ALA A 41 -42.93 15.20 -30.03
CA ALA A 41 -43.06 13.87 -29.42
C ALA A 41 -41.70 13.40 -28.90
N THR A 42 -41.61 13.16 -27.59
CA THR A 42 -40.38 12.70 -26.92
C THR A 42 -40.36 11.20 -26.82
N CYS A 43 -39.28 10.57 -27.29
CA CYS A 43 -38.96 9.17 -26.99
C CYS A 43 -37.73 9.14 -26.08
N SER A 44 -37.88 8.59 -24.87
CA SER A 44 -36.80 8.40 -23.92
C SER A 44 -36.67 6.95 -23.50
N PHE A 45 -35.44 6.48 -23.34
CA PHE A 45 -35.11 5.12 -22.95
C PHE A 45 -33.82 5.10 -22.11
N LYS A 46 -33.63 4.00 -21.37
CA LYS A 46 -32.40 3.74 -20.63
C LYS A 46 -31.56 2.72 -21.39
N VAL A 47 -30.24 2.94 -21.42
CA VAL A 47 -29.27 1.95 -21.89
C VAL A 47 -28.42 1.52 -20.70
N TYR A 48 -28.47 0.24 -20.39
CA TYR A 48 -27.64 -0.40 -19.37
C TYR A 48 -26.48 -1.11 -20.05
N ILE A 49 -25.26 -0.87 -19.59
CA ILE A 49 -24.05 -1.51 -20.13
C ILE A 49 -23.27 -2.06 -18.94
N LEU A 50 -23.16 -3.38 -18.92
CA LEU A 50 -22.67 -4.17 -17.79
C LEU A 50 -21.40 -4.93 -18.20
N SER A 51 -20.63 -5.40 -17.23
CA SER A 51 -19.47 -6.27 -17.47
C SER A 51 -19.88 -7.69 -17.86
N GLU A 52 -21.05 -8.16 -17.40
CA GLU A 52 -21.61 -9.48 -17.66
C GLU A 52 -23.13 -9.35 -17.85
N PHE A 53 -23.72 -10.20 -18.70
CA PHE A 53 -25.17 -10.23 -18.96
C PHE A 53 -25.81 -11.42 -18.24
N CYS A 54 -26.70 -11.15 -17.30
CA CYS A 54 -27.40 -12.14 -16.47
C CYS A 54 -26.47 -13.11 -15.71
N PRO A 55 -25.60 -12.60 -14.80
CA PRO A 55 -24.67 -13.41 -14.03
C PRO A 55 -25.34 -14.56 -13.29
N HIS A 56 -24.65 -15.71 -13.17
CA HIS A 56 -25.22 -16.91 -12.57
C HIS A 56 -25.43 -16.77 -11.05
N LEU A 57 -26.68 -16.88 -10.59
CA LEU A 57 -27.02 -16.82 -9.16
C LEU A 57 -26.86 -18.18 -8.48
N ALA A 58 -26.13 -18.22 -7.36
CA ALA A 58 -26.06 -19.38 -6.48
C ALA A 58 -27.39 -19.58 -5.71
N ASP A 59 -27.70 -20.82 -5.33
CA ASP A 59 -28.94 -21.16 -4.62
C ASP A 59 -29.09 -20.42 -3.27
N PRO A 60 -30.34 -20.15 -2.83
CA PRO A 60 -30.59 -19.61 -1.49
C PRO A 60 -30.12 -20.59 -0.42
N VAL A 61 -29.39 -20.10 0.58
CA VAL A 61 -28.90 -20.93 1.70
C VAL A 61 -30.10 -21.52 2.45
N GLY A 62 -30.17 -22.86 2.51
CA GLY A 62 -31.32 -23.58 3.09
C GLY A 62 -32.52 -23.73 2.15
N GLY A 63 -32.35 -23.52 0.84
CA GLY A 63 -33.38 -23.67 -0.17
C GLY A 63 -32.83 -24.19 -1.50
N SER A 64 -33.57 -23.91 -2.58
CA SER A 64 -33.20 -24.17 -3.97
C SER A 64 -33.86 -23.14 -4.90
N GLN A 65 -33.32 -22.97 -6.11
CA GLN A 65 -33.99 -22.20 -7.17
C GLN A 65 -34.48 -23.10 -8.30
N GLN A 66 -35.52 -22.67 -9.02
CA GLN A 66 -36.02 -23.29 -10.24
C GLN A 66 -36.05 -22.24 -11.35
N CYS A 67 -35.05 -22.29 -12.24
CA CYS A 67 -34.91 -21.35 -13.35
C CYS A 67 -35.47 -21.90 -14.66
N LYS A 68 -35.97 -21.00 -15.50
CA LYS A 68 -36.43 -21.26 -16.87
C LYS A 68 -35.96 -20.12 -17.78
N ASP A 69 -35.64 -20.48 -19.02
CA ASP A 69 -35.23 -19.53 -20.05
C ASP A 69 -36.46 -19.03 -20.83
N TRP A 70 -36.45 -17.78 -21.25
CA TRP A 70 -37.55 -17.13 -21.97
C TRP A 70 -37.05 -16.04 -22.93
N GLY A 71 -37.98 -15.49 -23.72
CA GLY A 71 -37.67 -14.48 -24.75
C GLY A 71 -37.02 -15.06 -26.01
N SER A 72 -36.72 -14.19 -26.97
CA SER A 72 -36.13 -14.57 -28.26
C SER A 72 -34.78 -15.26 -28.05
N GLY A 73 -34.67 -16.52 -28.48
CA GLY A 73 -33.44 -17.31 -28.34
C GLY A 73 -33.09 -17.74 -26.91
N GLY A 74 -34.02 -17.63 -25.95
CA GLY A 74 -33.78 -18.07 -24.55
C GLY A 74 -32.79 -17.21 -23.77
N GLN A 75 -32.53 -15.97 -24.23
CA GLN A 75 -31.52 -15.09 -23.64
C GLN A 75 -31.91 -14.55 -22.25
N PHE A 76 -33.21 -14.50 -21.94
CA PHE A 76 -33.71 -13.98 -20.67
C PHE A 76 -33.99 -15.13 -19.71
N LYS A 77 -33.80 -14.89 -18.41
CA LYS A 77 -33.99 -15.91 -17.36
C LYS A 77 -35.08 -15.49 -16.38
N VAL A 78 -35.82 -16.47 -15.88
CA VAL A 78 -36.77 -16.31 -14.78
C VAL A 78 -36.57 -17.45 -13.77
N CYS A 79 -36.42 -17.12 -12.49
CA CYS A 79 -36.19 -18.07 -11.42
C CYS A 79 -37.20 -17.87 -10.28
N GLU A 80 -37.74 -18.98 -9.78
CA GLU A 80 -38.52 -19.05 -8.54
C GLU A 80 -37.66 -19.68 -7.44
N ILE A 81 -37.75 -19.20 -6.20
CA ILE A 81 -36.95 -19.71 -5.06
C ILE A 81 -37.84 -20.31 -3.98
N ALA A 82 -37.40 -21.44 -3.42
CA ALA A 82 -38.13 -22.16 -2.39
C ALA A 82 -37.20 -22.59 -1.23
N CYS A 83 -37.72 -22.55 -0.01
CA CYS A 83 -37.01 -23.06 1.17
C CYS A 83 -37.22 -24.57 1.37
N ASN A 84 -36.22 -25.23 1.93
CA ASN A 84 -36.29 -26.64 2.28
C ASN A 84 -37.26 -26.88 3.46
N THR A 85 -37.74 -28.10 3.60
CA THR A 85 -38.79 -28.48 4.58
C THR A 85 -38.43 -28.06 6.01
N GLY A 86 -39.31 -27.28 6.66
CA GLY A 86 -39.11 -26.76 8.02
C GLY A 86 -38.44 -25.38 8.09
N LEU A 87 -37.93 -24.88 6.97
CA LEU A 87 -37.39 -23.53 6.83
C LEU A 87 -38.38 -22.59 6.13
N SER A 88 -38.15 -21.28 6.23
CA SER A 88 -38.90 -20.22 5.53
C SER A 88 -38.01 -19.00 5.32
N PHE A 89 -38.40 -18.08 4.42
CA PHE A 89 -37.76 -16.77 4.30
C PHE A 89 -38.19 -15.86 5.44
N SER A 90 -37.26 -15.10 6.02
CA SER A 90 -37.50 -14.12 7.10
C SER A 90 -37.84 -12.71 6.59
N GLN A 91 -38.27 -12.61 5.34
CA GLN A 91 -38.63 -11.36 4.64
C GLN A 91 -39.58 -11.70 3.48
N PRO A 92 -40.41 -10.74 3.02
CA PRO A 92 -41.17 -10.93 1.79
C PRO A 92 -40.21 -11.16 0.60
N VAL A 93 -40.57 -12.10 -0.28
CA VAL A 93 -39.84 -12.42 -1.51
C VAL A 93 -40.78 -12.25 -2.72
N PRO A 94 -40.28 -11.77 -3.87
CA PRO A 94 -41.06 -11.79 -5.10
C PRO A 94 -41.29 -13.24 -5.55
N LYS A 95 -42.42 -13.49 -6.24
CA LYS A 95 -42.71 -14.82 -6.80
C LYS A 95 -41.68 -15.28 -7.83
N PHE A 96 -41.15 -14.31 -8.59
CA PHE A 96 -40.19 -14.54 -9.66
C PHE A 96 -39.10 -13.48 -9.61
N TYR A 97 -37.85 -13.94 -9.74
CA TYR A 97 -36.69 -13.13 -10.05
C TYR A 97 -36.44 -13.21 -11.56
N THR A 98 -36.19 -12.08 -12.22
CA THR A 98 -36.06 -12.03 -13.68
C THR A 98 -34.81 -11.29 -14.09
N CYS A 99 -34.10 -11.82 -15.10
CA CYS A 99 -33.10 -11.08 -15.85
C CYS A 99 -33.58 -10.99 -17.31
N GLY A 100 -33.87 -9.77 -17.74
CA GLY A 100 -34.39 -9.47 -19.07
C GLY A 100 -33.39 -8.71 -19.94
N ALA A 101 -33.88 -7.96 -20.93
CA ALA A 101 -33.05 -7.16 -21.84
C ALA A 101 -32.16 -6.09 -21.16
N GLU A 102 -32.43 -5.76 -19.89
CA GLU A 102 -31.58 -4.88 -19.07
C GLU A 102 -30.26 -5.55 -18.63
N GLY A 103 -30.14 -6.87 -18.72
CA GLY A 103 -28.92 -7.64 -18.41
C GLY A 103 -28.62 -7.86 -16.93
N PHE A 104 -29.41 -7.31 -16.00
CA PHE A 104 -29.29 -7.56 -14.56
C PHE A 104 -30.58 -8.12 -13.94
N TRP A 105 -30.44 -8.73 -12.77
CA TRP A 105 -31.55 -9.38 -12.07
C TRP A 105 -32.42 -8.40 -11.27
N ARG A 106 -33.72 -8.44 -11.52
CA ARG A 106 -34.77 -7.81 -10.70
C ARG A 106 -35.12 -8.71 -9.51
N PRO A 107 -35.44 -8.16 -8.32
CA PRO A 107 -35.90 -6.79 -8.06
C PRO A 107 -34.80 -5.77 -7.70
N THR A 108 -33.52 -6.02 -7.97
CA THR A 108 -32.43 -5.10 -7.62
C THR A 108 -32.62 -3.70 -8.22
N GLU A 109 -32.34 -2.67 -7.41
CA GLU A 109 -32.43 -1.26 -7.82
C GLU A 109 -31.11 -0.72 -8.40
N ASN A 110 -29.96 -1.09 -7.80
CA ASN A 110 -28.63 -0.75 -8.32
C ASN A 110 -28.02 -1.94 -9.11
N PRO A 111 -27.80 -1.83 -10.43
CA PRO A 111 -27.21 -2.90 -11.25
C PRO A 111 -25.71 -3.15 -10.98
N GLU A 112 -25.02 -2.30 -10.23
CA GLU A 112 -23.60 -2.47 -9.92
C GLU A 112 -23.32 -3.50 -8.83
N LEU A 113 -24.31 -3.74 -7.95
CA LEU A 113 -24.27 -4.66 -6.83
C LEU A 113 -24.73 -6.06 -7.24
N PRO A 114 -24.07 -7.13 -6.77
CA PRO A 114 -24.54 -8.50 -7.02
C PRO A 114 -25.86 -8.76 -6.30
N LEU A 115 -26.85 -9.32 -7.00
CA LEU A 115 -28.05 -9.85 -6.35
C LEU A 115 -27.68 -11.12 -5.58
N ILE A 116 -28.03 -11.16 -4.30
CA ILE A 116 -27.93 -12.34 -3.45
C ILE A 116 -29.35 -12.70 -3.00
N TYR A 117 -29.82 -13.93 -3.28
CA TYR A 117 -31.12 -14.38 -2.79
C TYR A 117 -31.19 -14.35 -1.25
N PRO A 118 -32.36 -14.06 -0.65
CA PRO A 118 -32.54 -14.17 0.79
C PRO A 118 -32.28 -15.61 1.25
N ALA A 119 -31.70 -15.77 2.44
CA ALA A 119 -31.47 -17.07 3.04
C ALA A 119 -32.73 -17.58 3.74
N CYS A 120 -32.87 -18.90 3.80
CA CYS A 120 -33.92 -19.59 4.54
C CYS A 120 -33.48 -19.84 5.98
N SER A 121 -34.42 -19.78 6.92
CA SER A 121 -34.16 -19.95 8.35
C SER A 121 -35.26 -20.77 9.05
N PRO A 122 -35.00 -21.32 10.25
CA PRO A 122 -35.95 -22.19 10.94
C PRO A 122 -37.28 -21.51 11.25
N ALA A 123 -38.39 -22.16 10.88
CA ALA A 123 -39.73 -21.65 11.09
C ALA A 123 -40.48 -22.46 12.16
N LYS A 124 -40.97 -21.79 13.20
CA LYS A 124 -41.75 -22.35 14.31
C LYS A 124 -43.21 -21.86 14.25
N PRO A 125 -44.21 -22.53 14.84
CA PRO A 125 -45.55 -21.95 14.95
C PRO A 125 -45.50 -20.63 15.73
N ALA A 126 -46.24 -19.62 15.28
CA ALA A 126 -46.33 -18.33 15.97
C ALA A 126 -47.37 -18.35 17.09
N GLN A 127 -47.12 -17.59 18.15
CA GLN A 127 -48.08 -17.40 19.22
C GLN A 127 -49.21 -16.48 18.73
N ARG A 128 -50.47 -16.86 18.97
CA ARG A 128 -51.61 -15.97 18.67
C ARG A 128 -51.75 -14.96 19.79
N VAL A 129 -51.98 -13.69 19.46
CA VAL A 129 -52.32 -12.63 20.41
C VAL A 129 -53.70 -12.11 20.04
N PHE A 130 -54.65 -12.33 20.94
CA PHE A 130 -55.99 -11.79 20.81
C PHE A 130 -55.98 -10.35 21.31
N LYS A 131 -56.59 -9.46 20.53
CA LYS A 131 -56.81 -8.05 20.86
C LYS A 131 -58.30 -7.78 20.81
N VAL A 132 -58.82 -7.18 21.86
CA VAL A 132 -60.21 -6.74 21.94
C VAL A 132 -60.21 -5.24 22.22
N ASN A 133 -60.97 -4.48 21.45
CA ASN A 133 -61.23 -3.07 21.74
C ASN A 133 -62.74 -2.86 21.79
N MET A 134 -63.23 -2.17 22.83
CA MET A 134 -64.65 -1.91 23.04
C MET A 134 -64.86 -0.59 23.79
N LEU A 135 -65.88 0.16 23.39
CA LEU A 135 -66.28 1.41 24.01
C LEU A 135 -67.37 1.16 25.06
N PHE A 136 -67.28 1.90 26.16
CA PHE A 136 -68.27 1.93 27.24
C PHE A 136 -68.68 3.40 27.44
N PRO A 137 -69.74 3.87 26.76
CA PRO A 137 -70.29 5.20 26.97
C PRO A 137 -70.71 5.39 28.43
N THR A 138 -70.45 6.57 29.01
CA THR A 138 -70.80 6.89 30.40
C THR A 138 -71.64 8.16 30.51
N SER A 139 -72.54 8.18 31.48
CA SER A 139 -73.30 9.38 31.88
C SER A 139 -72.66 10.16 33.04
N VAL A 140 -71.53 9.67 33.55
CA VAL A 140 -70.76 10.18 34.69
C VAL A 140 -69.33 10.45 34.24
N LEU A 141 -68.71 11.51 34.78
CA LEU A 141 -67.35 11.92 34.41
C LEU A 141 -66.35 10.76 34.47
N CYS A 142 -65.59 10.58 33.39
CA CYS A 142 -64.60 9.51 33.27
C CYS A 142 -63.46 9.73 34.26
N ASN A 143 -63.22 8.77 35.15
CA ASN A 143 -62.25 8.92 36.24
C ASN A 143 -61.41 7.65 36.48
N GLU A 144 -60.28 7.80 37.18
CA GLU A 144 -59.33 6.72 37.45
C GLU A 144 -59.95 5.57 38.25
N ALA A 145 -60.89 5.86 39.16
CA ALA A 145 -61.64 4.85 39.89
C ALA A 145 -62.49 3.96 38.96
N GLY A 146 -63.19 4.56 37.99
CA GLY A 146 -63.96 3.84 36.98
C GLY A 146 -63.09 3.05 36.00
N GLN A 147 -61.92 3.57 35.63
CA GLN A 147 -60.90 2.80 34.91
C GLN A 147 -60.44 1.58 35.72
N GLY A 148 -60.28 1.73 37.04
CA GLY A 148 -59.95 0.64 37.97
C GLY A 148 -61.04 -0.44 38.02
N VAL A 149 -62.31 -0.04 38.19
CA VAL A 149 -63.48 -0.94 38.20
C VAL A 149 -63.59 -1.72 36.89
N LEU A 150 -63.54 -1.04 35.73
CA LEU A 150 -63.58 -1.69 34.41
C LEU A 150 -62.42 -2.67 34.25
N ARG A 151 -61.18 -2.25 34.58
CA ARG A 151 -60.00 -3.11 34.53
C ARG A 151 -60.15 -4.36 35.40
N GLN A 152 -60.73 -4.24 36.59
CA GLN A 152 -60.95 -5.37 37.49
C GLN A 152 -62.06 -6.32 37.01
N LYS A 153 -63.21 -5.79 36.54
CA LYS A 153 -64.30 -6.61 35.98
C LYS A 153 -63.81 -7.40 34.76
N VAL A 154 -63.13 -6.73 33.83
CA VAL A 154 -62.55 -7.34 32.63
C VAL A 154 -61.53 -8.44 32.98
N LYS A 155 -60.63 -8.19 33.95
CA LYS A 155 -59.67 -9.21 34.42
C LYS A 155 -60.40 -10.44 34.97
N ALA A 156 -61.43 -10.24 35.78
CA ALA A 156 -62.21 -11.33 36.37
C ALA A 156 -62.92 -12.18 35.30
N ALA A 157 -63.59 -11.54 34.33
CA ALA A 157 -64.30 -12.23 33.25
C ALA A 157 -63.36 -13.09 32.39
N ILE A 158 -62.21 -12.55 31.99
CA ILE A 158 -61.23 -13.28 31.16
C ILE A 158 -60.61 -14.45 31.95
N ASN A 159 -60.24 -14.23 33.22
CA ASN A 159 -59.71 -15.30 34.07
C ASN A 159 -60.74 -16.40 34.36
N LEU A 160 -62.04 -16.08 34.41
CA LEU A 160 -63.11 -17.08 34.57
C LEU A 160 -63.13 -18.06 33.39
N VAL A 161 -63.09 -17.56 32.15
CA VAL A 161 -63.04 -18.44 30.96
C VAL A 161 -61.70 -19.17 30.88
N ASN A 162 -60.57 -18.52 31.22
CA ASN A 162 -59.26 -19.17 31.21
C ASN A 162 -59.17 -20.34 32.22
N ARG A 163 -59.84 -20.24 33.38
CA ARG A 163 -59.89 -21.33 34.37
C ARG A 163 -60.44 -22.64 33.79
N ASP A 164 -61.38 -22.54 32.85
CA ASP A 164 -62.16 -23.67 32.33
C ASP A 164 -61.68 -24.12 30.93
N TRP A 165 -61.03 -23.24 30.16
CA TRP A 165 -60.54 -23.49 28.79
C TRP A 165 -59.01 -23.42 28.60
N ASN A 166 -58.27 -22.89 29.58
CA ASN A 166 -56.79 -22.86 29.62
C ASN A 166 -56.11 -22.37 28.32
N PHE A 167 -56.50 -21.19 27.83
CA PHE A 167 -55.96 -20.60 26.59
C PHE A 167 -54.65 -19.82 26.80
N CYS A 168 -54.45 -19.20 27.96
CA CYS A 168 -53.33 -18.29 28.23
C CYS A 168 -51.96 -18.98 28.31
N SER A 169 -50.91 -18.22 27.95
CA SER A 169 -49.51 -18.67 27.84
C SER A 169 -48.90 -19.21 29.14
N TYR A 170 -49.08 -18.47 30.22
CA TYR A 170 -48.49 -18.73 31.53
C TYR A 170 -49.53 -18.43 32.61
N TYR A 171 -49.73 -19.39 33.50
CA TYR A 171 -50.37 -19.15 34.77
C TYR A 171 -49.38 -18.50 35.74
N VAL A 172 -49.87 -17.69 36.69
CA VAL A 172 -49.12 -17.40 37.92
C VAL A 172 -49.23 -18.64 38.82
N ASP A 173 -48.10 -19.07 39.39
CA ASP A 173 -48.01 -20.33 40.16
C ASP A 173 -49.09 -20.39 41.26
N GLY A 174 -49.97 -21.38 41.14
CA GLY A 174 -51.08 -21.65 42.05
C GLY A 174 -52.42 -20.96 41.72
N THR A 175 -52.50 -19.94 40.85
CA THR A 175 -53.74 -19.12 40.72
C THR A 175 -54.54 -19.34 39.43
N ARG A 176 -53.96 -19.92 38.38
CA ARG A 176 -54.54 -20.04 37.02
C ARG A 176 -54.91 -18.71 36.32
N GLU A 177 -54.50 -17.56 36.86
CA GLU A 177 -54.68 -16.27 36.19
C GLU A 177 -53.75 -16.14 34.97
N CYS A 178 -54.24 -15.48 33.92
CA CYS A 178 -53.43 -15.12 32.75
C CYS A 178 -52.34 -14.09 33.14
N LYS A 179 -51.07 -14.51 33.12
CA LYS A 179 -49.92 -13.66 33.49
C LYS A 179 -49.73 -12.46 32.56
N ASP A 180 -49.83 -12.69 31.25
CA ASP A 180 -49.54 -11.68 30.21
C ASP A 180 -50.82 -10.95 29.73
N LEU A 181 -51.83 -10.82 30.60
CA LEU A 181 -53.09 -10.16 30.30
C LEU A 181 -52.98 -8.64 30.50
N VAL A 182 -52.85 -7.91 29.40
CA VAL A 182 -52.81 -6.44 29.38
C VAL A 182 -54.23 -5.90 29.25
N ILE A 183 -54.63 -4.99 30.15
CA ILE A 183 -55.92 -4.29 30.11
C ILE A 183 -55.68 -2.79 30.30
N GLU A 184 -55.74 -2.07 29.19
CA GLU A 184 -55.75 -0.60 29.17
C GLU A 184 -57.18 -0.10 29.17
N VAL A 185 -57.47 0.91 30.00
CA VAL A 185 -58.74 1.65 29.97
C VAL A 185 -58.38 3.12 29.85
N LYS A 186 -58.80 3.75 28.77
CA LYS A 186 -58.50 5.14 28.43
C LYS A 186 -59.79 5.96 28.39
N CYS A 187 -59.79 7.12 29.04
CA CYS A 187 -60.91 8.06 28.96
C CYS A 187 -60.80 8.89 27.67
N ASP A 188 -61.79 8.78 26.79
CA ASP A 188 -62.04 9.78 25.75
C ASP A 188 -63.09 10.77 26.24
N HIS A 189 -62.62 11.98 26.57
CA HIS A 189 -63.48 13.11 26.87
C HIS A 189 -63.82 13.81 25.56
N ARG A 190 -65.08 13.75 25.13
CA ARG A 190 -65.59 14.52 23.99
C ARG A 190 -65.68 16.02 24.33
N ASN A 191 -64.52 16.65 24.47
CA ASN A 191 -64.37 18.09 24.35
C ASN A 191 -64.92 18.51 22.98
N SER A 192 -66.03 19.23 22.99
CA SER A 192 -66.42 20.04 21.84
C SER A 192 -65.23 20.90 21.45
N ARG A 193 -64.81 20.84 20.18
CA ARG A 193 -63.70 21.65 19.64
C ARG A 193 -63.81 23.09 20.17
N PRO A 194 -62.70 23.73 20.58
CA PRO A 194 -62.73 25.15 20.85
C PRO A 194 -63.21 25.86 19.58
N VAL A 195 -64.41 26.46 19.64
CA VAL A 195 -64.85 27.40 18.62
C VAL A 195 -63.91 28.58 18.74
N ARG A 196 -63.13 28.82 17.69
CA ARG A 196 -62.14 29.89 17.63
C ARG A 196 -62.85 31.24 17.80
N ASP A 197 -62.40 32.06 18.75
CA ASP A 197 -63.08 33.30 19.14
C ASP A 197 -63.23 34.30 17.98
N THR A 198 -64.42 34.31 17.39
CA THR A 198 -64.98 35.40 16.59
C THR A 198 -66.49 35.43 16.82
N GLU A 199 -67.02 36.63 17.05
CA GLU A 199 -68.45 36.97 17.10
C GLU A 199 -69.25 36.45 18.33
N MET A 200 -69.26 37.31 19.35
CA MET A 200 -70.22 37.32 20.45
C MET A 200 -71.61 37.73 19.95
N GLU A 201 -72.60 36.82 19.97
CA GLU A 201 -74.01 37.24 20.03
C GLU A 201 -74.95 36.20 20.69
N LEU A 202 -76.22 36.56 20.87
CA LEU A 202 -77.11 36.03 21.91
C LEU A 202 -77.71 34.64 21.61
N ALA A 203 -77.58 33.70 22.55
CA ALA A 203 -78.44 32.51 22.63
C ALA A 203 -78.59 31.98 24.08
N THR A 204 -79.41 32.64 24.89
CA THR A 204 -79.80 32.09 26.21
C THR A 204 -80.80 30.94 26.06
N ASN A 205 -80.32 29.69 26.06
CA ASN A 205 -81.18 28.53 26.30
C ASN A 205 -80.47 27.45 27.12
N ARG A 206 -80.99 27.18 28.33
CA ARG A 206 -80.42 26.20 29.26
C ARG A 206 -80.96 24.79 28.98
N THR A 207 -80.26 24.04 28.14
CA THR A 207 -80.29 22.57 28.19
C THR A 207 -78.88 22.08 28.49
N GLY A 208 -78.71 21.31 29.57
CA GLY A 208 -77.41 20.81 30.00
C GLY A 208 -76.81 19.86 28.95
N ARG A 209 -75.81 20.35 28.21
CA ARG A 209 -75.11 19.58 27.17
C ARG A 209 -74.20 18.56 27.86
N GLN A 210 -74.77 17.41 28.23
CA GLN A 210 -74.06 16.31 28.86
C GLN A 210 -72.84 15.92 28.01
N SER A 211 -71.65 16.01 28.58
CA SER A 211 -70.44 15.44 28.02
C SER A 211 -70.59 13.92 28.03
N SER A 212 -70.80 13.34 26.84
CA SER A 212 -70.75 11.89 26.63
C SER A 212 -69.29 11.45 26.65
N ASP A 213 -68.75 11.41 27.86
CA ASP A 213 -67.49 10.74 28.16
C ASP A 213 -67.62 9.25 27.77
N THR A 214 -66.50 8.65 27.36
CA THR A 214 -66.47 7.24 26.95
C THR A 214 -65.19 6.59 27.46
N TYR A 215 -65.31 5.44 28.13
CA TYR A 215 -64.16 4.59 28.43
C TYR A 215 -63.87 3.73 27.21
N ASN A 216 -62.69 3.85 26.63
CA ASN A 216 -62.18 2.91 25.63
C ASN A 216 -61.37 1.81 26.34
N VAL A 217 -61.87 0.57 26.30
CA VAL A 217 -61.25 -0.61 26.91
C VAL A 217 -60.51 -1.39 25.84
N PHE A 218 -59.19 -1.47 25.98
CA PHE A 218 -58.32 -2.30 25.14
C PHE A 218 -57.74 -3.45 25.96
N ILE A 219 -57.92 -4.67 25.45
CA ILE A 219 -57.49 -5.93 26.04
C ILE A 219 -56.51 -6.57 25.06
N SER A 220 -55.39 -7.09 25.55
CA SER A 220 -54.56 -7.99 24.75
C SER A 220 -53.91 -9.09 25.60
N PHE A 221 -53.93 -10.32 25.09
CA PHE A 221 -53.25 -11.46 25.71
C PHE A 221 -52.78 -12.49 24.68
N PRO A 222 -51.65 -13.18 24.94
CA PRO A 222 -51.21 -14.32 24.14
C PRO A 222 -51.95 -15.61 24.50
N ALA A 223 -52.38 -16.34 23.47
CA ALA A 223 -52.89 -17.70 23.56
C ALA A 223 -51.89 -18.71 22.97
N VAL A 224 -51.74 -19.86 23.62
CA VAL A 224 -50.78 -20.91 23.20
C VAL A 224 -51.45 -22.05 22.43
N ASN A 225 -52.67 -22.43 22.82
CA ASN A 225 -53.44 -23.48 22.16
C ASN A 225 -54.70 -22.84 21.55
N ASP A 226 -54.82 -22.83 20.22
CA ASP A 226 -56.04 -22.38 19.54
C ASP A 226 -56.24 -23.26 18.27
N PRO A 227 -57.28 -24.11 18.21
CA PRO A 227 -58.39 -24.23 19.17
C PRO A 227 -57.98 -24.77 20.55
N VAL A 228 -58.74 -24.37 21.57
CA VAL A 228 -58.70 -24.89 22.95
C VAL A 228 -59.68 -26.04 23.16
N GLU A 229 -59.46 -26.81 24.22
CA GLU A 229 -60.35 -27.86 24.70
C GLU A 229 -60.72 -27.60 26.17
N ASN A 230 -62.01 -27.69 26.51
CA ASN A 230 -62.52 -27.39 27.84
C ASN A 230 -62.19 -28.51 28.84
N LEU A 231 -61.61 -28.13 29.99
CA LEU A 231 -61.13 -29.06 31.01
C LEU A 231 -62.23 -29.89 31.70
N ASN A 232 -63.48 -29.43 31.64
CA ASN A 232 -64.63 -30.05 32.32
C ASN A 232 -65.56 -30.81 31.36
N SER A 233 -65.56 -30.47 30.05
CA SER A 233 -66.52 -31.00 29.07
C SER A 233 -65.90 -31.63 27.82
N ASN A 234 -64.58 -31.55 27.64
CA ASN A 234 -63.83 -32.00 26.45
C ASN A 234 -64.35 -31.38 25.11
N GLN A 235 -65.11 -30.29 25.20
CA GLN A 235 -65.56 -29.54 24.01
C GLN A 235 -64.42 -28.71 23.44
N ARG A 236 -64.33 -28.62 22.11
CA ARG A 236 -63.34 -27.78 21.41
C ARG A 236 -63.95 -26.50 20.87
N SER A 237 -63.25 -25.38 21.04
CA SER A 237 -63.64 -24.07 20.52
C SER A 237 -62.41 -23.25 20.15
N THR A 238 -62.59 -22.22 19.30
CA THR A 238 -61.55 -21.20 19.13
C THR A 238 -61.61 -20.17 20.24
N VAL A 239 -60.47 -19.59 20.61
CA VAL A 239 -60.40 -18.54 21.64
C VAL A 239 -61.24 -17.31 21.23
N GLN A 240 -61.27 -16.99 19.93
CA GLN A 240 -62.13 -15.94 19.38
C GLN A 240 -63.61 -16.14 19.76
N ARG A 241 -64.15 -17.34 19.52
CA ARG A 241 -65.57 -17.65 19.77
C ARG A 241 -65.91 -17.64 21.26
N LEU A 242 -64.95 -17.96 22.13
CA LEU A 242 -65.12 -17.87 23.57
C LEU A 242 -65.18 -16.42 24.06
N LEU A 243 -64.38 -15.52 23.47
CA LEU A 243 -64.46 -14.09 23.73
C LEU A 243 -65.76 -13.49 23.20
N GLU A 244 -66.19 -13.84 21.99
CA GLU A 244 -67.48 -13.42 21.42
C GLU A 244 -68.64 -13.81 22.35
N LYS A 245 -68.67 -15.07 22.82
CA LYS A 245 -69.68 -15.56 23.77
C LYS A 245 -69.65 -14.82 25.10
N LEU A 246 -68.46 -14.64 25.70
CA LEU A 246 -68.29 -13.92 26.97
C LEU A 246 -68.80 -12.47 26.92
N ILE A 247 -68.62 -11.82 25.78
CA ILE A 247 -68.91 -10.38 25.58
C ILE A 247 -70.35 -10.13 25.09
N LEU A 248 -70.93 -11.04 24.30
CA LEU A 248 -72.21 -10.83 23.59
C LEU A 248 -73.35 -11.77 23.98
N GLU A 249 -73.07 -12.90 24.65
CA GLU A 249 -74.11 -13.85 25.11
C GLU A 249 -74.22 -13.96 26.64
N GLU A 250 -73.16 -13.62 27.38
CA GLU A 250 -73.08 -13.81 28.83
C GLU A 250 -73.05 -12.51 29.65
N ASP A 251 -73.04 -11.33 29.00
CA ASP A 251 -73.00 -9.98 29.59
C ASP A 251 -71.94 -9.76 30.69
N GLN A 252 -70.88 -10.57 30.74
CA GLN A 252 -69.91 -10.58 31.85
C GLN A 252 -69.05 -9.32 31.95
N LEU A 253 -69.08 -8.43 30.94
CA LEU A 253 -68.41 -7.14 30.97
C LEU A 253 -69.32 -5.97 31.40
N ASP A 254 -70.62 -6.18 31.61
CA ASP A 254 -71.49 -5.11 32.08
C ASP A 254 -71.14 -4.69 33.52
N VAL A 255 -71.23 -3.40 33.78
CA VAL A 255 -70.81 -2.72 35.03
C VAL A 255 -71.87 -1.73 35.52
N HIS A 256 -73.09 -1.71 34.96
CA HIS A 256 -74.15 -0.77 35.35
C HIS A 256 -74.49 -0.78 36.85
N ASP A 257 -74.31 -1.92 37.54
CA ASP A 257 -74.45 -2.08 39.00
C ASP A 257 -73.41 -1.28 39.81
N ILE A 258 -72.24 -1.03 39.24
CA ILE A 258 -71.07 -0.45 39.93
C ILE A 258 -70.81 0.99 39.45
N LEU A 259 -71.09 1.28 38.18
CA LEU A 259 -70.87 2.57 37.53
C LEU A 259 -72.19 3.05 36.85
N PRO A 260 -72.75 4.22 37.24
CA PRO A 260 -74.09 4.60 36.81
C PRO A 260 -74.24 4.84 35.29
N ARG A 261 -74.97 3.93 34.63
CA ARG A 261 -75.26 3.95 33.19
C ARG A 261 -73.99 3.93 32.33
N THR A 262 -73.05 3.06 32.69
CA THR A 262 -72.02 2.52 31.79
C THR A 262 -72.43 1.13 31.34
N VAL A 263 -72.53 0.93 30.02
CA VAL A 263 -72.85 -0.36 29.39
C VAL A 263 -71.89 -0.55 28.22
N PRO A 264 -71.36 -1.77 27.96
CA PRO A 264 -70.58 -2.05 26.75
C PRO A 264 -71.38 -1.75 25.47
N ASP A 265 -70.77 -1.08 24.50
CA ASP A 265 -71.37 -0.88 23.16
C ASP A 265 -70.95 -2.03 22.20
N PRO A 266 -71.84 -2.99 21.87
CA PRO A 266 -71.50 -4.10 20.99
C PRO A 266 -71.23 -3.67 19.54
N ALA A 267 -71.71 -2.50 19.10
CA ALA A 267 -71.40 -1.98 17.76
C ALA A 267 -69.97 -1.42 17.67
N SER A 268 -69.31 -1.18 18.81
CA SER A 268 -67.92 -0.74 18.90
C SER A 268 -66.90 -1.88 19.02
N LEU A 269 -67.36 -3.12 19.16
CA LEU A 269 -66.50 -4.28 19.43
C LEU A 269 -65.64 -4.62 18.22
N THR A 270 -64.32 -4.45 18.34
CA THR A 270 -63.35 -5.02 17.40
C THR A 270 -62.55 -6.12 18.08
N LEU A 271 -62.75 -7.36 17.64
CA LEU A 271 -61.98 -8.53 18.05
C LEU A 271 -61.06 -8.94 16.91
N THR A 272 -59.75 -8.88 17.13
CA THR A 272 -58.74 -9.30 16.14
C THR A 272 -57.77 -10.31 16.75
N SER A 273 -57.21 -11.18 15.91
CA SER A 273 -56.12 -12.08 16.29
C SER A 273 -54.90 -11.80 15.43
N ASP A 274 -53.84 -11.31 16.06
CA ASP A 274 -52.53 -11.14 15.45
C ASP A 274 -51.64 -12.33 15.81
N TYR A 275 -50.50 -12.42 15.13
CA TYR A 275 -49.41 -13.32 15.52
C TYR A 275 -48.29 -12.51 16.17
N ALA A 276 -47.67 -13.06 17.21
CA ALA A 276 -46.49 -12.49 17.86
C ALA A 276 -45.35 -13.50 17.92
N CYS A 277 -44.12 -12.97 17.94
CA CYS A 277 -42.88 -13.72 17.91
C CYS A 277 -41.88 -13.16 18.94
N PRO A 278 -40.99 -14.00 19.50
CA PRO A 278 -39.91 -13.52 20.35
C PRO A 278 -38.90 -12.68 19.53
N MET A 279 -38.18 -11.78 20.21
CA MET A 279 -37.15 -10.96 19.55
C MET A 279 -36.13 -11.82 18.79
N GLY A 280 -35.69 -11.35 17.63
CA GLY A 280 -34.88 -12.15 16.70
C GLY A 280 -35.71 -12.90 15.65
N GLN A 281 -37.03 -12.98 15.81
CA GLN A 281 -37.94 -13.66 14.89
C GLN A 281 -39.03 -12.72 14.39
N VAL A 282 -39.41 -12.86 13.12
CA VAL A 282 -40.48 -12.10 12.47
C VAL A 282 -41.71 -12.96 12.22
N VAL A 283 -42.86 -12.29 12.12
CA VAL A 283 -44.15 -12.91 11.81
C VAL A 283 -44.25 -13.17 10.30
N VAL A 284 -44.29 -14.45 9.92
CA VAL A 284 -44.63 -14.91 8.57
C VAL A 284 -45.83 -15.85 8.72
N ALA A 285 -47.01 -15.26 8.90
CA ALA A 285 -48.21 -15.94 9.39
C ALA A 285 -48.50 -17.26 8.64
N PRO A 286 -48.75 -18.39 9.35
CA PRO A 286 -48.96 -18.53 10.79
C PRO A 286 -47.69 -18.89 11.61
N LYS A 287 -46.49 -18.56 11.11
CA LYS A 287 -45.20 -18.98 11.69
C LYS A 287 -44.35 -17.80 12.17
N CYS A 288 -43.51 -18.07 13.17
CA CYS A 288 -42.36 -17.23 13.50
C CYS A 288 -41.13 -17.75 12.77
N VAL A 289 -40.40 -16.85 12.13
CA VAL A 289 -39.22 -17.17 11.32
C VAL A 289 -38.05 -16.35 11.85
N ALA A 290 -36.97 -17.01 12.27
CA ALA A 290 -35.78 -16.31 12.75
C ALA A 290 -35.15 -15.47 11.64
N CYS A 291 -34.60 -14.29 11.94
CA CYS A 291 -33.87 -13.51 10.92
C CYS A 291 -32.73 -14.35 10.34
N SER A 292 -32.69 -14.49 9.01
CA SER A 292 -31.74 -15.38 8.34
C SER A 292 -30.31 -14.87 8.39
N VAL A 293 -29.33 -15.75 8.14
CA VAL A 293 -27.92 -15.35 8.02
C VAL A 293 -27.74 -14.23 7.01
N GLY A 294 -26.87 -13.26 7.34
CA GLY A 294 -26.74 -11.98 6.65
C GLY A 294 -27.73 -10.89 7.08
N THR A 295 -28.66 -11.18 8.00
CA THR A 295 -29.64 -10.20 8.51
C THR A 295 -29.64 -10.13 10.04
N TYR A 296 -30.14 -9.02 10.58
CA TYR A 296 -30.38 -8.83 12.00
C TYR A 296 -31.80 -8.30 12.25
N TYR A 297 -32.35 -8.57 13.43
CA TYR A 297 -33.68 -8.09 13.83
C TYR A 297 -33.65 -6.63 14.30
N ASP A 298 -34.27 -5.72 13.55
CA ASP A 298 -34.48 -4.34 14.01
C ASP A 298 -35.72 -4.25 14.91
N LYS A 299 -35.50 -3.81 16.15
CA LYS A 299 -36.54 -3.60 17.16
C LYS A 299 -37.52 -2.48 16.77
N ASN A 300 -37.11 -1.51 15.96
CA ASN A 300 -37.93 -0.35 15.63
C ASN A 300 -38.93 -0.64 14.50
N SER A 301 -38.54 -1.42 13.49
CA SER A 301 -39.43 -1.84 12.39
C SER A 301 -40.04 -3.25 12.59
N ALA A 302 -39.61 -4.00 13.61
CA ALA A 302 -39.97 -5.40 13.84
C ALA A 302 -39.72 -6.30 12.61
N THR A 303 -38.68 -5.98 11.83
CA THR A 303 -38.30 -6.70 10.61
C THR A 303 -36.81 -7.04 10.59
N CYS A 304 -36.46 -8.07 9.81
CA CYS A 304 -35.07 -8.41 9.54
C CYS A 304 -34.49 -7.44 8.51
N LYS A 305 -33.36 -6.80 8.83
CA LYS A 305 -32.61 -5.91 7.93
C LYS A 305 -31.26 -6.57 7.57
N PRO A 306 -30.78 -6.41 6.33
CA PRO A 306 -29.47 -6.93 5.94
C PRO A 306 -28.34 -6.22 6.70
N CYS A 307 -27.26 -6.93 6.98
CA CYS A 307 -26.06 -6.35 7.57
C CYS A 307 -25.46 -5.27 6.67
N ALA A 308 -25.06 -4.13 7.24
CA ALA A 308 -24.44 -3.04 6.49
C ALA A 308 -23.03 -3.41 6.00
N PRO A 309 -22.52 -2.81 4.90
CA PRO A 309 -21.20 -3.17 4.36
C PRO A 309 -20.06 -3.07 5.40
N GLY A 310 -19.24 -4.12 5.50
CA GLY A 310 -18.23 -4.25 6.57
C GLY A 310 -18.76 -4.84 7.89
N THR A 311 -20.01 -5.31 7.92
CA THR A 311 -20.57 -6.18 8.97
C THR A 311 -21.18 -7.44 8.36
N TYR A 312 -21.15 -8.55 9.08
CA TYR A 312 -21.67 -9.85 8.65
C TYR A 312 -22.49 -10.52 9.76
N GLN A 313 -23.30 -11.52 9.42
CA GLN A 313 -23.98 -12.34 10.44
C GLN A 313 -24.11 -13.81 10.00
N SER A 314 -23.43 -14.70 10.72
CA SER A 314 -23.37 -16.14 10.46
C SER A 314 -24.41 -16.98 11.20
N GLU A 315 -25.12 -16.40 12.16
CA GLU A 315 -26.17 -17.09 12.94
C GLU A 315 -27.56 -16.51 12.69
N ALA A 316 -28.57 -17.38 12.69
CA ALA A 316 -29.96 -16.96 12.53
C ALA A 316 -30.57 -16.45 13.85
N GLY A 317 -31.43 -15.44 13.77
CA GLY A 317 -32.17 -14.87 14.89
C GLY A 317 -31.44 -13.78 15.67
N GLN A 318 -30.30 -13.30 15.18
CA GLN A 318 -29.45 -12.35 15.88
C GLN A 318 -30.02 -10.91 15.87
N LEU A 319 -29.74 -10.15 16.94
CA LEU A 319 -30.25 -8.79 17.14
C LEU A 319 -29.32 -7.69 16.61
N GLN A 320 -28.11 -8.06 16.16
CA GLN A 320 -27.08 -7.16 15.63
C GLN A 320 -26.16 -7.96 14.69
N CYS A 321 -25.45 -7.28 13.79
CA CYS A 321 -24.40 -7.89 12.96
C CYS A 321 -23.02 -7.80 13.61
N SER A 322 -22.20 -8.81 13.39
CA SER A 322 -20.79 -8.85 13.77
C SER A 322 -19.96 -7.93 12.86
N VAL A 323 -18.96 -7.25 13.42
CA VAL A 323 -18.02 -6.44 12.63
C VAL A 323 -17.05 -7.32 11.85
N CYS A 324 -16.71 -6.94 10.61
CA CYS A 324 -15.67 -7.64 9.84
C CYS A 324 -14.31 -7.64 10.58
N PRO A 325 -13.52 -8.73 10.49
CA PRO A 325 -12.20 -8.80 11.08
C PRO A 325 -11.22 -7.81 10.42
N ALA A 326 -10.08 -7.58 11.07
CA ALA A 326 -8.99 -6.79 10.49
C ALA A 326 -8.17 -7.63 9.51
N ILE A 327 -7.94 -7.09 8.30
CA ILE A 327 -7.16 -7.67 7.21
C ILE A 327 -6.13 -6.60 6.80
N ALA A 328 -4.85 -6.97 6.66
CA ALA A 328 -3.74 -6.05 6.41
C ALA A 328 -3.67 -4.85 7.40
N GLY A 329 -4.13 -5.04 8.65
CA GLY A 329 -4.18 -4.00 9.68
C GLY A 329 -5.36 -3.00 9.56
N ARG A 330 -6.22 -3.13 8.55
CA ARG A 330 -7.43 -2.32 8.36
C ARG A 330 -8.68 -3.15 8.60
N GLN A 331 -9.78 -2.53 9.04
CA GLN A 331 -11.05 -3.25 9.19
C GLN A 331 -11.64 -3.62 7.82
N GLY A 332 -12.00 -4.88 7.63
CA GLY A 332 -12.50 -5.40 6.35
C GLY A 332 -13.78 -4.74 5.84
N VAL A 333 -14.13 -5.06 4.59
CA VAL A 333 -15.30 -4.52 3.88
C VAL A 333 -15.96 -5.63 3.06
N THR A 334 -17.26 -5.51 2.77
CA THR A 334 -18.04 -6.53 2.03
C THR A 334 -18.59 -5.92 0.75
N ILE A 335 -18.65 -6.71 -0.33
CA ILE A 335 -19.08 -6.26 -1.68
C ILE A 335 -20.48 -5.64 -1.67
N ALA A 336 -21.37 -6.24 -0.89
CA ALA A 336 -22.77 -5.86 -0.73
C ALA A 336 -23.15 -5.84 0.76
N PRO A 337 -24.28 -5.20 1.12
CA PRO A 337 -24.97 -5.52 2.37
C PRO A 337 -25.46 -6.97 2.36
N GLY A 338 -25.68 -7.55 3.54
CA GLY A 338 -26.21 -8.91 3.69
C GLY A 338 -25.16 -10.02 3.84
N ALA A 339 -23.90 -9.67 4.14
CA ALA A 339 -22.81 -10.64 4.30
C ALA A 339 -23.10 -11.67 5.41
N ARG A 340 -22.91 -12.94 5.08
CA ARG A 340 -23.26 -14.12 5.88
C ARG A 340 -22.08 -14.69 6.66
N SER A 341 -20.83 -14.39 6.27
CA SER A 341 -19.64 -14.99 6.89
C SER A 341 -18.47 -14.01 7.00
N ALA A 342 -17.50 -14.35 7.85
CA ALA A 342 -16.23 -13.63 7.93
C ALA A 342 -15.36 -13.77 6.66
N ALA A 343 -15.63 -14.74 5.78
CA ALA A 343 -14.94 -14.90 4.49
C ALA A 343 -15.52 -14.00 3.36
N ASP A 344 -16.69 -13.40 3.61
CA ASP A 344 -17.32 -12.40 2.76
C ASP A 344 -16.66 -11.02 2.97
N CYS A 345 -15.98 -10.84 4.11
CA CYS A 345 -15.15 -9.68 4.43
C CYS A 345 -13.82 -9.76 3.67
N LYS A 346 -13.58 -8.79 2.79
CA LYS A 346 -12.36 -8.65 2.00
C LYS A 346 -11.50 -7.48 2.52
N GLU A 347 -10.30 -7.33 1.99
CA GLU A 347 -9.37 -6.26 2.37
C GLU A 347 -9.92 -4.88 2.00
N ARG A 348 -9.80 -3.91 2.91
CA ARG A 348 -10.18 -2.51 2.65
C ARG A 348 -9.05 -1.79 1.92
N CYS A 349 -9.01 -1.96 0.60
CA CYS A 349 -8.07 -1.29 -0.28
C CYS A 349 -8.13 0.25 -0.13
N PRO A 350 -6.99 0.96 -0.20
CA PRO A 350 -6.98 2.42 -0.19
C PRO A 350 -7.59 2.99 -1.48
N ALA A 351 -7.85 4.30 -1.49
CA ALA A 351 -8.25 5.02 -2.70
C ALA A 351 -7.21 4.85 -3.83
N GLY A 352 -7.65 4.96 -5.09
CA GLY A 352 -6.86 4.60 -6.28
C GLY A 352 -6.68 3.10 -6.50
N LYS A 353 -7.26 2.24 -5.64
CA LYS A 353 -7.20 0.77 -5.74
C LYS A 353 -8.58 0.15 -5.55
N TYR A 354 -8.74 -1.08 -6.03
CA TYR A 354 -9.91 -1.94 -5.84
C TYR A 354 -9.49 -3.33 -5.37
N TYR A 355 -10.39 -4.05 -4.69
CA TYR A 355 -10.18 -5.45 -4.36
C TYR A 355 -10.56 -6.32 -5.57
N ASP A 356 -9.58 -7.06 -6.09
CA ASP A 356 -9.75 -8.00 -7.19
C ASP A 356 -10.07 -9.39 -6.62
N GLU A 357 -11.24 -9.94 -6.93
CA GLU A 357 -11.72 -11.20 -6.34
C GLU A 357 -11.02 -12.44 -6.94
N ASP A 358 -10.65 -12.42 -8.22
CA ASP A 358 -9.91 -13.51 -8.87
C ASP A 358 -8.46 -13.61 -8.37
N ALA A 359 -7.84 -12.46 -8.09
CA ALA A 359 -6.48 -12.37 -7.55
C ALA A 359 -6.43 -12.39 -6.01
N GLY A 360 -7.58 -12.20 -5.34
CA GLY A 360 -7.72 -12.15 -3.90
C GLY A 360 -7.05 -10.96 -3.19
N LEU A 361 -6.65 -9.92 -3.93
CA LEU A 361 -5.77 -8.84 -3.45
C LEU A 361 -6.13 -7.45 -4.00
N CYS A 362 -5.66 -6.40 -3.33
CA CYS A 362 -5.86 -5.01 -3.79
C CYS A 362 -5.00 -4.68 -5.03
N ARG A 363 -5.66 -4.41 -6.17
CA ARG A 363 -5.02 -3.93 -7.40
C ARG A 363 -5.24 -2.43 -7.61
N SER A 364 -4.23 -1.78 -8.17
CA SER A 364 -4.29 -0.39 -8.65
C SER A 364 -5.28 -0.28 -9.81
N CYS A 365 -6.04 0.81 -9.90
CA CYS A 365 -7.10 0.97 -10.91
C CYS A 365 -6.62 0.93 -12.37
N GLY A 366 -5.35 1.25 -12.64
CA GLY A 366 -4.84 1.40 -14.00
C GLY A 366 -5.07 2.82 -14.54
N HIS A 367 -4.57 3.07 -15.75
CA HIS A 367 -4.69 4.38 -16.39
C HIS A 367 -6.06 4.56 -17.06
N GLY A 368 -6.66 5.74 -16.94
CA GLY A 368 -8.03 6.02 -17.42
C GLY A 368 -9.13 5.58 -16.46
N PHE A 369 -8.76 5.04 -15.29
CA PHE A 369 -9.63 4.72 -14.18
C PHE A 369 -9.20 5.50 -12.93
N TYR A 370 -10.16 5.82 -12.06
CA TYR A 370 -9.93 6.46 -10.76
C TYR A 370 -10.82 5.82 -9.69
N GLN A 371 -10.47 5.97 -8.42
CA GLN A 371 -11.31 5.49 -7.32
C GLN A 371 -11.20 6.38 -6.07
N PRO A 372 -12.23 7.17 -5.73
CA PRO A 372 -12.18 8.11 -4.61
C PRO A 372 -12.45 7.46 -3.25
N SER A 373 -13.17 6.33 -3.21
CA SER A 373 -13.61 5.70 -1.96
C SER A 373 -12.79 4.45 -1.62
N GLU A 374 -12.29 4.37 -0.39
CA GLU A 374 -11.62 3.17 0.12
C GLU A 374 -12.56 1.96 0.23
N GLY A 375 -12.02 0.77 0.05
CA GLY A 375 -12.76 -0.49 0.15
C GLY A 375 -13.66 -0.80 -1.04
N SER A 376 -13.32 -0.26 -2.23
CA SER A 376 -14.04 -0.56 -3.46
C SER A 376 -13.66 -1.91 -4.07
N PHE A 377 -14.58 -2.45 -4.88
CA PHE A 377 -14.43 -3.71 -5.62
C PHE A 377 -14.35 -3.51 -7.14
N LYS A 378 -14.50 -2.27 -7.60
CA LYS A 378 -14.40 -1.82 -8.99
C LYS A 378 -13.80 -0.40 -8.99
N CYS A 379 -13.27 0.07 -10.11
CA CYS A 379 -12.85 1.47 -10.28
C CYS A 379 -13.79 2.19 -11.25
N LEU A 380 -13.92 3.51 -11.08
CA LEU A 380 -14.69 4.39 -11.96
C LEU A 380 -13.85 4.73 -13.19
N LEU A 381 -14.45 4.82 -14.37
CA LEU A 381 -13.75 5.19 -15.60
C LEU A 381 -13.81 6.71 -15.83
N CYS A 382 -12.72 7.31 -16.29
CA CYS A 382 -12.62 8.73 -16.63
C CYS A 382 -13.51 9.20 -17.79
N GLY A 383 -13.91 8.29 -18.69
CA GLY A 383 -14.66 8.58 -19.90
C GLY A 383 -13.92 8.22 -21.19
N LEU A 384 -14.60 8.37 -22.33
CA LEU A 384 -14.06 8.04 -23.65
C LEU A 384 -12.88 8.95 -24.01
N GLY A 385 -11.78 8.37 -24.48
CA GLY A 385 -10.59 9.12 -24.88
C GLY A 385 -9.94 9.91 -23.74
N LYS A 386 -10.16 9.51 -22.47
CA LYS A 386 -9.54 10.11 -21.29
C LYS A 386 -8.65 9.11 -20.56
N THR A 387 -7.49 9.59 -20.15
CA THR A 387 -6.51 8.85 -19.34
C THR A 387 -6.26 9.56 -18.01
N THR A 388 -5.50 8.91 -17.13
CA THR A 388 -5.02 9.46 -15.86
C THR A 388 -3.49 9.47 -15.85
N ARG A 389 -2.90 10.40 -15.08
CA ARG A 389 -1.44 10.50 -14.96
C ARG A 389 -0.82 9.29 -14.26
N THR A 390 -1.56 8.71 -13.32
CA THR A 390 -1.15 7.56 -12.50
C THR A 390 -2.13 6.41 -12.70
N ASN A 391 -1.66 5.20 -12.40
CA ASN A 391 -2.46 3.98 -12.29
C ASN A 391 -3.25 3.88 -10.96
N GLU A 392 -3.17 4.91 -10.12
CA GLU A 392 -3.74 4.99 -8.76
C GLU A 392 -4.44 6.35 -8.55
N ALA A 393 -5.13 6.84 -9.58
CA ALA A 393 -5.86 8.11 -9.51
C ALA A 393 -7.02 8.04 -8.52
N VAL A 394 -7.20 9.10 -7.75
CA VAL A 394 -8.18 9.20 -6.66
C VAL A 394 -9.36 10.08 -7.08
N SER A 395 -9.14 11.22 -7.74
CA SER A 395 -10.22 12.10 -8.20
C SER A 395 -10.53 11.97 -9.68
N GLN A 396 -11.79 12.24 -10.04
CA GLN A 396 -12.21 12.51 -11.42
C GLN A 396 -11.48 13.73 -12.01
N ASP A 397 -11.00 14.64 -11.17
CA ASP A 397 -10.20 15.81 -11.59
C ASP A 397 -8.83 15.44 -12.17
N GLU A 398 -8.36 14.20 -11.98
CA GLU A 398 -7.12 13.68 -12.57
C GLU A 398 -7.32 13.15 -14.00
N CYS A 399 -8.58 13.02 -14.44
CA CYS A 399 -8.94 12.60 -15.79
C CYS A 399 -8.63 13.72 -16.80
N ARG A 400 -7.75 13.44 -17.76
CA ARG A 400 -7.41 14.34 -18.88
C ARG A 400 -7.56 13.61 -20.20
N ASP A 401 -7.66 14.37 -21.29
CA ASP A 401 -7.80 13.79 -22.62
C ASP A 401 -6.52 13.04 -23.02
N GLU A 402 -6.67 11.94 -23.75
CA GLU A 402 -5.56 11.03 -24.07
C GLU A 402 -4.57 11.67 -25.05
N CYS A 403 -3.30 11.72 -24.65
CA CYS A 403 -2.21 12.15 -25.53
C CYS A 403 -2.04 11.23 -26.76
N GLY A 404 -1.60 11.79 -27.88
CA GLY A 404 -1.29 11.02 -29.09
C GLY A 404 -0.13 10.03 -28.92
N SER A 405 0.08 9.16 -29.92
CA SER A 405 1.18 8.19 -29.91
C SER A 405 2.54 8.87 -29.72
N GLY A 406 3.41 8.25 -28.92
CA GLY A 406 4.69 8.79 -28.49
C GLY A 406 4.61 9.82 -27.35
N MET A 407 3.43 10.14 -26.83
CA MET A 407 3.24 11.11 -25.75
C MET A 407 2.47 10.50 -24.57
N GLN A 408 2.86 10.83 -23.34
CA GLN A 408 2.13 10.51 -22.10
C GLN A 408 1.71 11.76 -21.34
N LEU A 409 0.84 11.60 -20.35
CA LEU A 409 0.39 12.70 -19.50
C LEU A 409 1.45 13.05 -18.43
N GLY A 410 1.94 14.28 -18.48
CA GLY A 410 2.96 14.86 -17.61
C GLY A 410 2.46 15.30 -16.23
N ILE A 411 3.36 15.85 -15.41
CA ILE A 411 3.05 16.25 -14.01
C ILE A 411 2.01 17.38 -13.97
N GLU A 412 2.11 18.35 -14.88
CA GLU A 412 1.17 19.47 -15.00
C GLU A 412 -0.10 19.13 -15.79
N GLY A 413 -0.29 17.86 -16.20
CA GLY A 413 -1.39 17.44 -17.07
C GLY A 413 -1.23 17.85 -18.54
N GLN A 414 -0.04 18.31 -18.93
CA GLN A 414 0.35 18.53 -20.33
C GLN A 414 0.87 17.21 -20.96
N CYS A 415 0.92 17.11 -22.29
CA CYS A 415 1.47 15.91 -22.96
C CYS A 415 3.00 16.00 -23.12
N GLU A 416 3.73 15.07 -22.52
CA GLU A 416 5.19 14.95 -22.56
C GLU A 416 5.62 13.76 -23.44
N PRO A 417 6.72 13.86 -24.23
CA PRO A 417 7.17 12.75 -25.08
C PRO A 417 7.73 11.58 -24.26
N CYS A 418 7.45 10.35 -24.70
CA CYS A 418 7.95 9.14 -24.03
C CYS A 418 9.48 9.17 -23.86
N PRO A 419 10.02 8.88 -22.67
CA PRO A 419 11.47 8.84 -22.44
C PRO A 419 12.17 7.79 -23.30
N ARG A 420 13.49 7.92 -23.48
CA ARG A 420 14.24 6.95 -24.31
C ARG A 420 14.15 5.55 -23.72
N GLY A 421 13.94 4.56 -24.59
CA GLY A 421 13.71 3.17 -24.17
C GLY A 421 12.26 2.85 -23.79
N THR A 422 11.33 3.79 -23.98
CA THR A 422 9.89 3.52 -23.91
C THR A 422 9.18 3.98 -25.19
N TYR A 423 8.04 3.35 -25.49
CA TYR A 423 7.17 3.66 -26.63
C TYR A 423 5.71 3.73 -26.17
N ARG A 424 4.84 4.33 -26.99
CA ARG A 424 3.39 4.35 -26.73
C ARG A 424 2.56 4.54 -27.98
N THR A 425 1.65 3.61 -28.25
CA THR A 425 0.63 3.69 -29.29
C THR A 425 -0.69 4.15 -28.67
N GLN A 426 -1.29 5.21 -29.20
CA GLN A 426 -2.58 5.72 -28.74
C GLN A 426 -3.67 4.64 -28.84
N GLY A 427 -4.51 4.50 -27.82
CA GLY A 427 -5.56 3.49 -27.74
C GLY A 427 -5.09 2.03 -27.55
N VAL A 428 -3.77 1.77 -27.43
CA VAL A 428 -3.21 0.44 -27.11
C VAL A 428 -2.50 0.47 -25.76
N GLU A 429 -1.46 1.30 -25.63
CA GLU A 429 -0.74 1.46 -24.36
C GLU A 429 -1.23 2.72 -23.61
N ALA A 430 -1.73 2.55 -22.39
CA ALA A 430 -2.31 3.65 -21.62
C ALA A 430 -1.28 4.63 -21.00
N ALA A 431 0.01 4.24 -20.97
CA ALA A 431 1.18 5.02 -20.59
C ALA A 431 2.41 4.55 -21.39
N CYS A 432 3.57 5.22 -21.30
CA CYS A 432 4.76 4.80 -22.04
C CYS A 432 5.33 3.47 -21.53
N GLN A 433 5.28 2.43 -22.37
CA GLN A 433 5.72 1.08 -22.06
C GLN A 433 7.20 0.88 -22.38
N GLY A 434 7.91 0.14 -21.52
CA GLY A 434 9.32 -0.21 -21.76
C GLY A 434 9.53 -1.07 -23.01
N CYS A 435 10.57 -0.77 -23.78
CA CYS A 435 10.97 -1.56 -24.93
C CYS A 435 11.26 -3.03 -24.56
N PRO A 436 10.81 -4.01 -25.36
CA PRO A 436 11.05 -5.43 -25.08
C PRO A 436 12.53 -5.82 -25.24
N SER A 437 12.91 -6.92 -24.59
CA SER A 437 14.12 -7.69 -24.87
C SER A 437 15.45 -6.90 -24.90
N GLY A 438 15.66 -6.00 -23.93
CA GLY A 438 16.93 -5.28 -23.78
C GLY A 438 17.22 -4.29 -24.92
N ARG A 439 16.16 -3.78 -25.58
CA ARG A 439 16.26 -2.76 -26.62
C ARG A 439 15.85 -1.38 -26.13
N THR A 440 16.17 -0.36 -26.91
CA THR A 440 15.88 1.05 -26.66
C THR A 440 15.58 1.80 -27.96
N THR A 441 15.12 3.03 -27.83
CA THR A 441 14.65 3.89 -28.91
C THR A 441 15.75 4.84 -29.40
N ALA A 442 15.71 5.23 -30.68
CA ALA A 442 16.64 6.20 -31.25
C ALA A 442 16.47 7.63 -30.70
N ARG A 443 15.26 7.97 -30.25
CA ARG A 443 14.84 9.29 -29.76
C ARG A 443 13.79 9.15 -28.65
N MET A 444 13.48 10.26 -27.98
CA MET A 444 12.26 10.36 -27.17
C MET A 444 11.03 10.42 -28.08
N GLY A 445 9.88 10.00 -27.57
CA GLY A 445 8.61 10.03 -28.27
C GLY A 445 8.40 8.94 -29.32
N ALA A 446 8.84 7.71 -29.04
CA ALA A 446 8.58 6.56 -29.91
C ALA A 446 7.09 6.18 -29.89
N ALA A 447 6.48 6.11 -31.08
CA ALA A 447 5.04 5.92 -31.26
C ALA A 447 4.62 4.44 -31.36
N THR A 448 5.57 3.52 -31.60
CA THR A 448 5.32 2.09 -31.84
C THR A 448 6.48 1.22 -31.32
N VAL A 449 6.25 -0.09 -31.18
CA VAL A 449 7.27 -1.03 -30.69
C VAL A 449 8.42 -1.23 -31.68
N GLU A 450 8.20 -0.99 -32.98
CA GLU A 450 9.21 -1.08 -34.04
C GLU A 450 10.32 -0.03 -33.89
N GLU A 451 10.05 1.11 -33.24
CA GLU A 451 11.08 2.11 -32.89
C GLU A 451 12.03 1.62 -31.78
N CYS A 452 11.71 0.54 -31.05
CA CYS A 452 12.60 -0.17 -30.12
C CYS A 452 13.61 -1.08 -30.86
N SER A 453 14.35 -0.53 -31.81
CA SER A 453 15.25 -1.27 -32.70
C SER A 453 16.70 -1.34 -32.21
N LEU A 454 17.13 -0.48 -31.28
CA LEU A 454 18.53 -0.34 -30.86
C LEU A 454 18.84 -1.19 -29.62
N PRO A 455 20.06 -1.72 -29.44
CA PRO A 455 20.46 -2.43 -28.22
C PRO A 455 20.65 -1.47 -27.03
N VAL A 456 20.30 -1.91 -25.82
CA VAL A 456 20.68 -1.22 -24.57
C VAL A 456 22.17 -1.45 -24.31
N CYS A 457 22.95 -0.39 -24.42
CA CYS A 457 24.38 -0.43 -24.12
C CYS A 457 24.63 -0.45 -22.61
N THR A 458 25.41 -1.43 -22.15
CA THR A 458 25.84 -1.60 -20.75
C THR A 458 26.85 -0.52 -20.35
N PRO A 459 27.06 -0.29 -19.04
CA PRO A 459 28.22 0.46 -18.55
C PRO A 459 29.52 -0.01 -19.22
N GLY A 460 30.47 0.90 -19.41
CA GLY A 460 31.65 0.69 -20.23
C GLY A 460 31.43 0.80 -21.75
N SER A 461 30.20 1.03 -22.23
CA SER A 461 29.90 1.18 -23.66
C SER A 461 28.91 2.31 -23.96
N PHE A 462 28.98 2.87 -25.17
CA PHE A 462 28.09 3.93 -25.65
C PHE A 462 27.39 3.52 -26.96
N LEU A 463 26.22 4.10 -27.20
CA LEU A 463 25.38 3.78 -28.37
C LEU A 463 25.82 4.59 -29.60
N ASN A 464 26.37 3.93 -30.61
CA ASN A 464 26.62 4.57 -31.91
C ASN A 464 25.38 4.52 -32.80
N ALA A 465 24.65 5.65 -32.85
CA ALA A 465 23.42 5.79 -33.61
C ALA A 465 23.58 5.70 -35.15
N SER A 466 24.81 5.76 -35.68
CA SER A 466 25.08 5.56 -37.11
C SER A 466 25.34 4.10 -37.48
N LEU A 467 25.62 3.24 -36.50
CA LEU A 467 25.94 1.81 -36.68
C LEU A 467 25.00 0.88 -35.89
N ASN A 468 23.97 1.42 -35.23
CA ASN A 468 23.00 0.72 -34.37
C ASN A 468 23.63 -0.29 -33.38
N THR A 469 24.83 0.01 -32.90
CA THR A 469 25.67 -0.92 -32.12
C THR A 469 26.32 -0.21 -30.93
N CYS A 470 26.57 -0.98 -29.87
CA CYS A 470 27.27 -0.51 -28.68
C CYS A 470 28.77 -0.62 -28.89
N ILE A 471 29.50 0.48 -28.69
CA ILE A 471 30.96 0.53 -28.81
C ILE A 471 31.54 0.71 -27.41
N THR A 472 32.53 -0.11 -27.05
CA THR A 472 33.21 0.00 -25.75
C THR A 472 34.04 1.29 -25.67
N CYS A 473 34.10 1.87 -24.47
CA CYS A 473 34.90 3.06 -24.21
C CYS A 473 36.40 2.78 -24.42
N LYS A 474 37.09 3.69 -25.11
CA LYS A 474 38.54 3.59 -25.34
C LYS A 474 39.32 3.85 -24.05
N LYS A 475 40.60 3.45 -24.01
CA LYS A 475 41.48 3.79 -22.89
C LYS A 475 41.46 5.30 -22.61
N GLY A 476 41.47 5.65 -21.32
CA GLY A 476 41.35 7.05 -20.87
C GLY A 476 39.92 7.59 -20.92
N THR A 477 38.92 6.76 -21.21
CA THR A 477 37.49 7.11 -21.12
C THR A 477 36.69 6.03 -20.41
N TYR A 478 35.68 6.43 -19.63
CA TYR A 478 34.84 5.53 -18.84
C TYR A 478 33.34 5.85 -19.02
N GLN A 479 32.45 4.92 -18.67
CA GLN A 479 31.00 5.12 -18.77
C GLN A 479 30.22 4.40 -17.65
N PRO A 480 29.72 5.13 -16.63
CA PRO A 480 29.01 4.53 -15.48
C PRO A 480 27.52 4.25 -15.69
N ALA A 481 26.86 4.91 -16.64
CA ALA A 481 25.44 4.70 -16.89
C ALA A 481 25.21 3.96 -18.22
N SER A 482 24.21 3.08 -18.24
CA SER A 482 23.73 2.47 -19.47
C SER A 482 23.07 3.52 -20.38
N GLN A 483 23.00 3.21 -21.68
CA GLN A 483 22.33 4.03 -22.71
C GLN A 483 22.90 5.45 -22.97
N GLN A 484 24.08 5.81 -22.45
CA GLN A 484 24.73 7.07 -22.83
C GLN A 484 25.24 7.06 -24.28
N THR A 485 25.35 8.25 -24.87
CA THR A 485 25.71 8.49 -26.29
C THR A 485 27.19 8.80 -26.51
N ALA A 486 27.98 8.96 -25.45
CA ALA A 486 29.43 9.18 -25.49
C ALA A 486 30.08 8.63 -24.20
N CYS A 487 31.41 8.46 -24.19
CA CYS A 487 32.18 8.12 -22.98
C CYS A 487 32.73 9.38 -22.32
N LEU A 488 32.85 9.37 -20.99
CA LEU A 488 33.42 10.47 -20.20
C LEU A 488 34.96 10.35 -20.18
N PRO A 489 35.72 11.45 -20.34
CA PRO A 489 37.17 11.41 -20.22
C PRO A 489 37.63 11.21 -18.77
N CYS A 490 38.74 10.51 -18.59
CA CYS A 490 39.42 10.43 -17.29
C CYS A 490 39.97 11.81 -16.85
N PRO A 491 40.21 12.02 -15.54
CA PRO A 491 40.99 13.15 -15.02
C PRO A 491 42.37 13.29 -15.70
N PRO A 492 42.95 14.51 -15.75
CA PRO A 492 44.29 14.71 -16.31
C PRO A 492 45.33 13.82 -15.64
N ASN A 493 46.32 13.37 -16.41
CA ASN A 493 47.38 12.42 -16.03
C ASN A 493 46.91 11.00 -15.62
N THR A 494 45.61 10.69 -15.72
CA THR A 494 45.09 9.35 -15.43
C THR A 494 44.53 8.68 -16.70
N SER A 495 44.62 7.35 -16.77
CA SER A 495 44.01 6.56 -17.85
C SER A 495 43.40 5.27 -17.28
N THR A 496 42.70 4.51 -18.11
CA THR A 496 42.02 3.26 -17.70
C THR A 496 42.87 2.04 -17.99
N LYS A 497 42.90 1.05 -17.09
CA LYS A 497 43.70 -0.17 -17.23
C LYS A 497 43.34 -0.98 -18.49
N THR A 498 42.07 -0.97 -18.86
CA THR A 498 41.50 -1.63 -20.05
C THR A 498 40.57 -0.69 -20.82
N ILE A 499 40.16 -1.11 -22.02
CA ILE A 499 38.94 -0.59 -22.65
C ILE A 499 37.70 -1.02 -21.85
N GLY A 500 36.58 -0.34 -22.07
CA GLY A 500 35.30 -0.69 -21.46
C GLY A 500 35.13 -0.26 -20.00
N ALA A 501 35.91 0.71 -19.52
CA ALA A 501 35.91 1.10 -18.12
C ALA A 501 34.54 1.63 -17.62
N THR A 502 34.09 1.17 -16.46
CA THR A 502 32.74 1.43 -15.96
C THR A 502 32.68 2.61 -14.99
N SER A 503 33.77 2.99 -14.33
CA SER A 503 33.74 3.93 -13.22
C SER A 503 34.92 4.92 -13.25
N LYS A 504 34.75 6.09 -12.62
CA LYS A 504 35.83 7.07 -12.48
C LYS A 504 37.01 6.50 -11.66
N SER A 505 36.73 5.56 -10.76
CA SER A 505 37.72 4.80 -9.97
C SER A 505 38.61 3.88 -10.79
N GLU A 506 38.26 3.57 -12.05
CA GLU A 506 39.13 2.83 -12.97
C GLU A 506 40.11 3.74 -13.73
N CYS A 507 40.01 5.06 -13.58
CA CYS A 507 41.03 6.02 -14.01
C CYS A 507 42.14 6.09 -12.95
N TRP A 508 43.35 5.63 -13.30
CA TRP A 508 44.50 5.51 -12.40
C TRP A 508 45.77 6.09 -13.04
N ASN A 509 46.80 6.35 -12.23
CA ASN A 509 48.12 6.74 -12.70
C ASN A 509 49.21 5.77 -12.18
N PRO A 510 49.73 4.84 -13.02
CA PRO A 510 50.85 3.98 -12.65
C PRO A 510 52.13 4.74 -12.28
N CYS A 511 52.29 5.99 -12.75
CA CYS A 511 53.47 6.79 -12.49
C CYS A 511 53.55 7.34 -11.05
N GLU A 512 52.44 7.26 -10.28
CA GLU A 512 52.35 7.72 -8.89
C GLU A 512 52.41 6.57 -7.86
N MET A 513 52.37 5.31 -8.31
CA MET A 513 52.43 4.15 -7.42
C MET A 513 53.87 3.87 -6.98
N SER A 514 54.07 3.54 -5.70
CA SER A 514 55.38 3.26 -5.09
C SER A 514 55.37 1.88 -4.42
N GLY A 515 56.33 1.02 -4.75
CA GLY A 515 56.44 -0.34 -4.21
C GLY A 515 56.49 -1.42 -5.29
N GLY A 516 56.06 -2.64 -4.96
CA GLY A 516 56.17 -3.83 -5.84
C GLY A 516 55.37 -3.79 -7.15
N GLU A 517 54.46 -2.81 -7.33
CA GLU A 517 53.65 -2.64 -8.54
C GLU A 517 54.11 -1.45 -9.43
N MET A 518 55.34 -0.94 -9.25
CA MET A 518 55.87 0.13 -10.09
C MET A 518 55.95 -0.30 -11.57
N LEU A 519 55.28 0.46 -12.46
CA LEU A 519 55.24 0.17 -13.90
C LEU A 519 56.59 0.39 -14.60
N CYS A 520 57.39 1.31 -14.07
CA CYS A 520 58.68 1.76 -14.60
C CYS A 520 59.75 1.70 -13.50
N ASP A 521 61.02 1.62 -13.89
CA ASP A 521 62.17 1.64 -12.98
C ASP A 521 62.22 2.96 -12.17
N PRO A 522 62.66 2.97 -10.90
CA PRO A 522 62.95 4.21 -10.16
C PRO A 522 63.87 5.20 -10.92
N ASN A 523 64.71 4.70 -11.82
CA ASN A 523 65.60 5.45 -12.70
C ASN A 523 65.00 5.74 -14.09
N ALA A 524 63.69 5.64 -14.27
CA ALA A 524 62.96 6.01 -15.48
C ALA A 524 62.03 7.22 -15.28
N TYR A 525 61.67 7.86 -16.39
CA TYR A 525 60.49 8.71 -16.51
C TYR A 525 59.31 7.86 -16.99
N CYS A 526 58.14 8.12 -16.41
CA CYS A 526 56.87 7.50 -16.79
C CYS A 526 56.03 8.57 -17.50
N LEU A 527 55.68 8.31 -18.77
CA LEU A 527 55.06 9.28 -19.69
C LEU A 527 53.74 8.72 -20.23
N LEU A 528 52.66 9.48 -20.14
CA LEU A 528 51.38 9.16 -20.79
C LEU A 528 51.45 9.60 -22.26
N ILE A 529 51.24 8.65 -23.18
CA ILE A 529 51.14 8.92 -24.63
C ILE A 529 49.71 9.39 -24.94
N PRO A 530 49.48 10.65 -25.36
CA PRO A 530 48.12 11.20 -25.53
C PRO A 530 47.37 10.61 -26.74
N GLU A 531 48.07 10.03 -27.72
CA GLU A 531 47.46 9.39 -28.89
C GLU A 531 46.82 8.03 -28.59
N THR A 532 47.35 7.30 -27.59
CA THR A 532 46.91 5.95 -27.21
C THR A 532 46.29 5.86 -25.82
N ASN A 533 46.48 6.90 -24.99
CA ASN A 533 46.21 6.91 -23.55
C ASN A 533 46.89 5.74 -22.81
N ASP A 534 48.08 5.34 -23.26
CA ASP A 534 48.92 4.31 -22.65
C ASP A 534 50.22 4.91 -22.07
N PHE A 535 50.74 4.30 -21.01
CA PHE A 535 51.93 4.76 -20.32
C PHE A 535 53.19 4.07 -20.84
N LYS A 536 54.23 4.87 -21.13
CA LYS A 536 55.55 4.44 -21.58
C LYS A 536 56.62 4.83 -20.57
N CYS A 537 57.59 3.93 -20.38
CA CYS A 537 58.75 4.15 -19.54
C CYS A 537 59.97 4.48 -20.42
N ASP A 538 60.73 5.52 -20.08
CA ASP A 538 62.01 5.86 -20.72
C ASP A 538 63.08 6.10 -19.63
N CYS A 539 64.25 5.48 -19.74
CA CYS A 539 65.30 5.63 -18.72
C CYS A 539 65.79 7.08 -18.62
N LYS A 540 66.09 7.54 -17.40
CA LYS A 540 66.69 8.84 -17.13
C LYS A 540 68.11 8.91 -17.76
N PRO A 541 68.60 10.10 -18.16
CA PRO A 541 69.94 10.26 -18.70
C PRO A 541 71.01 9.61 -17.81
N GLY A 542 71.79 8.70 -18.37
CA GLY A 542 72.83 7.96 -17.65
C GLY A 542 72.38 6.61 -17.10
N TYR A 543 71.23 6.12 -17.52
CA TYR A 543 70.78 4.73 -17.37
C TYR A 543 70.37 4.17 -18.75
N ASN A 544 70.54 2.86 -18.96
CA ASN A 544 70.21 2.19 -20.21
C ASN A 544 69.36 0.93 -19.96
N GLY A 545 68.42 0.65 -20.85
CA GLY A 545 67.49 -0.48 -20.73
C GLY A 545 66.13 -0.19 -21.33
N THR A 546 65.10 -0.86 -20.82
CA THR A 546 63.74 -0.89 -21.40
C THR A 546 62.75 0.06 -20.71
N GLY A 547 63.23 0.96 -19.85
CA GLY A 547 62.39 1.82 -19.00
C GLY A 547 61.75 1.09 -17.80
N LYS A 548 61.54 -0.23 -17.89
CA LYS A 548 61.13 -1.10 -16.78
C LYS A 548 62.29 -1.65 -15.96
N ILE A 549 63.45 -1.76 -16.59
CA ILE A 549 64.74 -2.04 -15.98
C ILE A 549 65.69 -1.01 -16.61
N CYS A 550 66.31 -0.18 -15.78
CA CYS A 550 67.23 0.88 -16.18
C CYS A 550 68.55 0.70 -15.43
N ASN A 551 69.44 -0.12 -16.02
CA ASN A 551 70.76 -0.38 -15.46
C ASN A 551 71.63 0.88 -15.55
N ASP A 552 72.51 1.09 -14.58
CA ASP A 552 73.43 2.21 -14.59
C ASP A 552 74.47 2.02 -15.71
N VAL A 553 74.69 3.02 -16.58
CA VAL A 553 75.68 2.91 -17.66
C VAL A 553 77.12 2.97 -17.12
N CYS A 554 77.32 3.20 -15.82
CA CYS A 554 78.58 3.00 -15.12
C CYS A 554 78.82 1.56 -14.64
N ASP A 555 77.80 0.70 -14.54
CA ASP A 555 77.96 -0.67 -14.00
C ASP A 555 78.78 -1.53 -14.97
N GLY A 556 79.95 -1.99 -14.49
CA GLY A 556 80.93 -2.69 -15.32
C GLY A 556 81.69 -1.83 -16.33
N PHE A 557 81.37 -0.53 -16.45
CA PHE A 557 81.96 0.38 -17.45
C PHE A 557 83.42 0.77 -17.13
N CYS A 558 83.82 0.72 -15.86
CA CYS A 558 85.19 0.96 -15.43
C CYS A 558 85.79 -0.29 -14.76
N GLN A 559 86.93 -0.74 -15.30
CA GLN A 559 87.69 -1.89 -14.81
C GLN A 559 88.69 -1.47 -13.72
N ASN A 560 89.40 -2.45 -13.14
CA ASN A 560 90.55 -2.23 -12.23
C ASN A 560 90.31 -1.26 -11.06
N LYS A 561 89.07 -1.18 -10.54
CA LYS A 561 88.61 -0.25 -9.49
C LYS A 561 88.66 1.24 -9.88
N GLY A 562 88.60 1.56 -11.17
CA GLY A 562 88.35 2.95 -11.64
C GLY A 562 87.01 3.48 -11.13
N THR A 563 86.96 4.77 -10.78
CA THR A 563 85.71 5.43 -10.38
C THR A 563 84.99 5.96 -11.62
N CYS A 564 83.78 5.49 -11.90
CA CYS A 564 82.96 6.08 -12.96
C CYS A 564 82.40 7.45 -12.54
N ILE A 565 82.32 8.38 -13.50
CA ILE A 565 81.66 9.68 -13.39
C ILE A 565 80.75 9.88 -14.62
N LYS A 566 79.69 10.68 -14.48
CA LYS A 566 78.74 10.98 -15.58
C LYS A 566 78.66 12.49 -15.82
N ASP A 567 78.57 12.90 -17.08
CA ASP A 567 78.22 14.28 -17.44
C ASP A 567 76.72 14.56 -17.23
N SER A 568 76.32 15.83 -17.36
CA SER A 568 74.91 16.27 -17.32
C SER A 568 73.99 15.68 -18.41
N ARG A 569 74.56 14.99 -19.41
CA ARG A 569 73.81 14.24 -20.44
C ARG A 569 73.78 12.73 -20.18
N GLY A 570 74.37 12.27 -19.07
CA GLY A 570 74.44 10.86 -18.73
C GLY A 570 75.56 10.06 -19.42
N THR A 571 76.45 10.71 -20.17
CA THR A 571 77.62 10.05 -20.76
C THR A 571 78.61 9.63 -19.67
N PRO A 572 78.96 8.34 -19.54
CA PRO A 572 79.91 7.86 -18.54
C PRO A 572 81.36 8.09 -18.97
N SER A 573 82.24 8.22 -17.99
CA SER A 573 83.70 8.37 -18.15
C SER A 573 84.42 7.79 -16.93
N CYS A 574 85.60 7.21 -17.11
CA CYS A 574 86.33 6.54 -16.03
C CYS A 574 87.49 7.37 -15.49
N ARG A 575 87.52 7.56 -14.17
CA ARG A 575 88.68 8.09 -13.44
C ARG A 575 89.46 6.95 -12.79
N CYS A 576 90.54 6.54 -13.44
CA CYS A 576 91.39 5.45 -13.00
C CYS A 576 92.10 5.73 -11.67
N VAL A 577 92.40 4.68 -10.90
CA VAL A 577 93.03 4.77 -9.57
C VAL A 577 94.37 4.04 -9.61
N GLY A 578 95.45 4.73 -9.25
CA GLY A 578 96.81 4.20 -9.36
C GLY A 578 97.31 4.16 -10.81
N SER A 579 98.14 3.16 -11.13
CA SER A 579 98.86 3.08 -12.42
C SER A 579 98.04 2.45 -13.57
N PHE A 580 96.74 2.74 -13.66
CA PHE A 580 95.88 2.25 -14.75
C PHE A 580 95.45 3.40 -15.68
N ILE A 581 95.40 3.11 -16.98
CA ILE A 581 95.13 4.06 -18.08
C ILE A 581 94.17 3.36 -19.07
N GLY A 582 93.52 4.11 -19.95
CA GLY A 582 92.54 3.61 -20.93
C GLY A 582 91.19 4.29 -20.77
N ALA A 583 90.27 4.06 -21.71
CA ALA A 583 88.93 4.64 -21.65
C ALA A 583 88.07 4.02 -20.54
N HIS A 584 88.32 2.74 -20.23
CA HIS A 584 87.67 1.96 -19.19
C HIS A 584 88.64 1.55 -18.07
N CYS A 585 89.85 2.15 -18.02
CA CYS A 585 90.95 1.77 -17.13
C CYS A 585 91.42 0.32 -17.30
N GLU A 586 91.35 -0.21 -18.52
CA GLU A 586 91.75 -1.59 -18.84
C GLU A 586 93.28 -1.80 -18.73
N ASP A 587 94.08 -0.84 -19.18
CA ASP A 587 95.53 -1.01 -19.35
C ASP A 587 96.31 -0.67 -18.08
N LYS A 588 97.31 -1.50 -17.76
CA LYS A 588 98.24 -1.28 -16.65
C LYS A 588 99.51 -0.59 -17.15
N SER A 589 99.78 0.62 -16.67
CA SER A 589 100.90 1.45 -17.12
C SER A 589 102.25 0.93 -16.62
N GLU A 590 103.12 0.51 -17.54
CA GLU A 590 104.47 0.04 -17.25
C GLU A 590 105.50 1.17 -16.97
N PHE A 591 105.08 2.43 -17.02
CA PHE A 591 105.97 3.59 -16.80
C PHE A 591 106.66 3.61 -15.42
N ALA A 592 106.17 2.84 -14.45
CA ALA A 592 106.71 2.79 -13.09
C ALA A 592 108.17 2.28 -13.00
N TYR A 593 108.63 1.44 -13.95
CA TYR A 593 110.01 0.91 -13.91
C TYR A 593 111.04 1.81 -14.59
N ILE A 594 110.65 2.61 -15.58
CA ILE A 594 111.59 3.41 -16.39
C ILE A 594 112.00 4.71 -15.68
N ALA A 595 111.12 5.29 -14.87
CA ALA A 595 111.41 6.50 -14.10
C ALA A 595 112.54 6.34 -13.06
N GLY A 596 112.72 5.13 -12.49
CA GLY A 596 113.73 4.86 -11.47
C GLY A 596 115.17 4.83 -12.01
N GLY A 597 115.39 4.23 -13.19
CA GLY A 597 116.72 4.06 -13.78
C GLY A 597 117.36 5.38 -14.24
N ILE A 598 116.55 6.31 -14.76
CA ILE A 598 117.03 7.60 -15.28
C ILE A 598 117.36 8.56 -14.12
N ALA A 599 116.63 8.49 -13.01
CA ALA A 599 116.95 9.28 -11.81
C ALA A 599 118.33 8.92 -11.24
N ALA A 600 118.67 7.62 -11.16
CA ALA A 600 119.95 7.16 -10.62
C ALA A 600 121.15 7.62 -11.47
N THR A 601 121.06 7.55 -12.80
CA THR A 601 122.15 7.98 -13.69
C THR A 601 122.32 9.50 -13.74
N VAL A 602 121.22 10.26 -13.71
CA VAL A 602 121.26 11.73 -13.62
C VAL A 602 121.82 12.19 -12.28
N ILE A 603 121.45 11.56 -11.16
CA ILE A 603 122.02 11.87 -9.83
C ILE A 603 123.53 11.55 -9.79
N PHE A 604 123.97 10.43 -10.39
CA PHE A 604 125.40 10.09 -10.47
C PHE A 604 126.19 11.12 -11.29
N LEU A 605 125.66 11.57 -12.43
CA LEU A 605 126.27 12.64 -13.22
C LEU A 605 126.27 14.00 -12.50
N ILE A 606 125.22 14.32 -11.74
CA ILE A 606 125.16 15.52 -10.90
C ILE A 606 126.20 15.44 -9.76
N ILE A 607 126.44 14.28 -9.16
CA ILE A 607 127.48 14.10 -8.14
C ILE A 607 128.88 14.29 -8.75
N ILE A 608 129.13 13.78 -9.96
CA ILE A 608 130.40 14.03 -10.68
C ILE A 608 130.55 15.52 -11.01
N ALA A 609 129.49 16.17 -11.52
CA ALA A 609 129.49 17.59 -11.80
C ALA A 609 129.70 18.44 -10.53
N LEU A 610 129.13 18.05 -9.39
CA LEU A 610 129.34 18.70 -8.10
C LEU A 610 130.74 18.46 -7.53
N PHE A 611 131.38 17.32 -7.79
CA PHE A 611 132.79 17.10 -7.46
C PHE A 611 133.71 18.01 -8.28
N VAL A 612 133.50 18.10 -9.60
CA VAL A 612 134.22 19.04 -10.47
C VAL A 612 133.95 20.49 -10.05
N TRP A 613 132.70 20.83 -9.74
CA TRP A 613 132.33 22.16 -9.28
C TRP A 613 132.90 22.49 -7.89
N MET A 614 132.99 21.55 -6.95
CA MET A 614 133.70 21.75 -5.67
C MET A 614 135.22 21.92 -5.85
N ILE A 615 135.82 21.28 -6.87
CA ILE A 615 137.23 21.50 -7.22
C ILE A 615 137.43 22.92 -7.78
N CYS A 616 136.52 23.43 -8.61
CA CYS A 616 136.56 24.81 -9.12
C CYS A 616 136.16 25.87 -8.06
N ALA A 617 135.18 25.59 -7.21
CA ALA A 617 134.64 26.50 -6.19
C ALA A 617 135.55 26.70 -4.96
N ARG A 618 136.84 26.33 -5.06
CA ARG A 618 137.87 26.78 -4.13
C ARG A 618 138.43 28.17 -4.49
N ALA A 619 138.04 28.73 -5.65
CA ALA A 619 138.35 30.09 -6.06
C ALA A 619 137.16 31.05 -5.78
N GLU A 620 137.41 31.99 -4.87
CA GLU A 620 136.66 33.24 -4.61
C GLU A 620 135.26 33.15 -3.98
N ARG A 621 134.86 34.25 -3.29
CA ARG A 621 133.74 34.31 -2.33
C ARG A 621 132.96 35.61 -2.47
N ARG A 622 131.67 35.59 -2.04
CA ARG A 622 130.78 36.65 -1.45
C ARG A 622 129.41 36.65 -2.15
N LYS A 623 128.24 37.04 -1.59
CA LYS A 623 127.63 37.23 -0.25
C LYS A 623 126.23 37.88 -0.52
N GLU A 624 125.09 37.21 -0.25
CA GLU A 624 123.75 37.78 0.17
C GLU A 624 123.07 38.96 -0.62
N PRO A 625 121.82 39.46 -0.32
CA PRO A 625 120.70 38.96 0.53
C PRO A 625 119.21 39.12 0.01
N LYS A 626 118.29 38.30 0.58
CA LYS A 626 116.92 38.60 1.16
C LYS A 626 115.65 39.13 0.38
N LYS A 627 114.53 38.38 0.54
CA LYS A 627 113.11 38.70 0.95
C LYS A 627 112.13 39.60 0.12
N LEU A 628 110.83 39.18 0.03
CA LEU A 628 109.62 39.83 0.65
C LEU A 628 108.26 39.08 0.41
N ILE A 629 107.15 39.50 1.07
CA ILE A 629 105.79 38.86 1.20
C ILE A 629 104.65 39.93 1.41
N ALA A 630 103.34 39.59 1.18
CA ALA A 630 102.06 40.23 1.67
C ALA A 630 101.28 41.16 0.67
N GLN A 631 99.96 41.54 0.76
CA GLN A 631 98.85 41.32 1.74
C GLN A 631 97.40 41.71 1.22
N ALA A 632 96.33 41.05 1.73
CA ALA A 632 94.93 41.43 2.14
C ALA A 632 93.91 42.46 1.45
N ALA A 633 92.62 42.02 1.37
CA ALA A 633 91.32 42.60 1.90
C ALA A 633 90.33 43.61 1.17
N ASN A 634 89.01 43.32 1.35
CA ASN A 634 87.75 44.16 1.44
C ASN A 634 87.20 44.98 0.22
N GLU A 635 85.95 45.54 0.13
CA GLU A 635 84.88 45.94 1.11
C GLU A 635 83.42 46.16 0.52
N HIS A 636 82.42 46.59 1.36
CA HIS A 636 81.03 47.13 1.15
C HIS A 636 79.85 46.16 0.79
N THR A 637 78.54 46.22 1.18
CA THR A 637 77.53 47.12 1.90
C THR A 637 76.65 48.09 1.06
N GLY A 638 75.35 48.42 1.34
CA GLY A 638 74.28 47.85 2.23
C GLY A 638 73.03 48.79 2.50
N SER A 639 71.76 48.30 2.51
CA SER A 639 70.47 49.05 2.83
C SER A 639 69.25 48.08 3.04
N GLN A 640 68.47 48.01 4.15
CA GLN A 640 67.37 48.85 4.77
C GLN A 640 65.98 48.79 4.08
N VAL A 641 64.77 48.86 4.71
CA VAL A 641 64.25 49.29 6.06
C VAL A 641 63.31 48.25 6.77
N ASN A 642 62.37 48.65 7.67
CA ASN A 642 61.86 47.87 8.85
C ASN A 642 60.45 48.33 9.37
N PHE A 643 59.70 47.56 10.21
CA PHE A 643 58.73 48.00 11.30
C PHE A 643 57.92 46.84 12.03
N TYR A 644 58.05 46.70 13.38
CA TYR A 644 57.12 46.16 14.46
C TYR A 644 56.26 44.85 14.34
N TYR A 645 55.77 44.12 15.38
CA TYR A 645 55.75 44.24 16.89
C TYR A 645 55.56 42.85 17.60
N GLY A 646 56.20 42.60 18.78
CA GLY A 646 55.81 41.61 19.84
C GLY A 646 56.04 40.10 19.57
N ALA A 647 56.73 39.25 20.37
CA ALA A 647 56.91 39.04 21.83
C ALA A 647 55.70 38.33 22.51
N ALA A 648 55.82 37.23 23.29
CA ALA A 648 56.96 36.53 23.94
C ALA A 648 56.61 35.02 24.25
N PRO A 649 57.35 34.21 25.05
CA PRO A 649 58.75 33.74 24.88
C PRO A 649 59.03 32.23 25.21
N TYR A 650 60.30 31.79 24.98
CA TYR A 650 61.04 30.68 25.66
C TYR A 650 60.63 29.20 25.37
N ALA A 651 61.54 28.19 25.36
CA ALA A 651 63.01 28.13 25.19
C ALA A 651 63.48 26.67 24.87
N GLU A 652 64.78 26.47 24.61
CA GLU A 652 65.44 25.14 24.45
C GLU A 652 65.86 24.51 25.79
N SER A 653 65.96 23.17 25.89
CA SER A 653 67.23 22.43 26.15
C SER A 653 67.10 20.99 26.75
N ILE A 654 67.79 20.01 26.12
CA ILE A 654 68.53 18.86 26.72
C ILE A 654 67.76 17.65 27.35
N ALA A 655 68.42 16.47 27.38
CA ALA A 655 67.98 15.12 27.84
C ALA A 655 68.41 14.83 29.32
N PRO A 656 68.47 13.58 29.93
CA PRO A 656 68.25 12.20 29.43
C PRO A 656 67.62 11.11 30.39
N SER A 657 67.29 9.92 29.82
CA SER A 657 67.46 8.52 30.36
C SER A 657 66.75 7.95 31.63
N HIS A 658 66.58 6.60 31.60
CA HIS A 658 66.41 5.57 32.66
C HIS A 658 65.01 5.00 33.06
N HIS A 659 64.87 3.65 32.89
CA HIS A 659 63.86 2.69 33.41
C HIS A 659 62.37 2.94 33.04
N SER A 660 61.52 1.95 32.70
CA SER A 660 61.57 0.46 32.66
C SER A 660 60.34 -0.05 31.80
N THR A 661 59.99 -1.31 31.47
CA THR A 661 60.34 -2.71 31.87
C THR A 661 59.90 -3.71 30.74
N TYR A 662 60.14 -5.03 30.93
CA TYR A 662 59.39 -6.23 30.44
C TYR A 662 58.35 -6.10 29.29
N ALA A 663 58.48 -6.71 28.09
CA ALA A 663 58.41 -8.16 27.72
C ALA A 663 57.00 -8.79 27.91
N HIS A 664 56.40 -9.64 27.04
CA HIS A 664 56.66 -10.32 25.73
C HIS A 664 55.27 -10.79 25.13
N TYR A 665 55.01 -11.39 23.94
CA TYR A 665 55.78 -12.03 22.84
C TYR A 665 54.98 -12.01 21.47
N TYR A 666 55.49 -12.74 20.45
CA TYR A 666 55.06 -13.10 19.05
C TYR A 666 53.64 -13.75 18.92
N ASP A 667 52.86 -13.71 17.82
CA ASP A 667 52.98 -13.95 16.33
C ASP A 667 52.71 -15.42 15.89
N ASP A 668 52.06 -15.62 14.71
CA ASP A 668 52.05 -16.84 13.83
C ASP A 668 51.12 -16.68 12.57
N GLU A 669 51.73 -16.64 11.37
CA GLU A 669 51.50 -17.25 10.00
C GLU A 669 50.10 -17.86 9.61
N GLU A 670 49.53 -17.77 8.37
CA GLU A 670 49.90 -18.12 6.95
C GLU A 670 49.95 -19.66 6.64
N ASP A 671 49.50 -20.28 5.53
CA ASP A 671 48.90 -20.00 4.18
C ASP A 671 48.01 -21.24 3.76
N GLY A 672 47.24 -21.46 2.65
CA GLY A 672 46.94 -20.76 1.38
C GLY A 672 46.17 -21.61 0.33
N TRP A 673 46.29 -21.21 -0.97
CA TRP A 673 46.17 -21.97 -2.25
C TRP A 673 44.83 -22.52 -2.86
N GLU A 674 44.42 -21.85 -3.96
CA GLU A 674 44.01 -22.38 -5.30
C GLU A 674 42.61 -22.99 -5.66
N MET A 675 42.44 -23.30 -6.96
CA MET A 675 41.22 -23.43 -7.82
C MET A 675 41.55 -24.38 -9.03
N PRO A 676 40.78 -24.60 -10.14
CA PRO A 676 39.36 -24.34 -10.53
C PRO A 676 38.60 -25.44 -11.37
N ASN A 677 37.32 -25.18 -11.74
CA ASN A 677 36.50 -25.77 -12.85
C ASN A 677 36.03 -27.26 -12.74
N PHE A 678 34.99 -27.83 -13.42
CA PHE A 678 34.28 -27.55 -14.71
C PHE A 678 32.78 -28.05 -14.73
N TYR A 679 32.05 -27.81 -15.83
CA TYR A 679 30.63 -28.12 -16.28
C TYR A 679 30.00 -29.52 -15.97
N ASN A 680 28.69 -29.85 -16.14
CA ASN A 680 27.37 -29.15 -16.35
C ASN A 680 26.16 -30.17 -16.49
N GLU A 681 24.91 -29.71 -16.33
CA GLU A 681 23.63 -30.15 -17.00
C GLU A 681 22.79 -31.43 -16.65
N THR A 682 21.51 -31.38 -17.08
CA THR A 682 20.46 -32.44 -17.29
C THR A 682 19.51 -32.95 -16.17
N TYR A 683 18.40 -32.23 -15.97
CA TYR A 683 17.00 -32.64 -16.25
C TYR A 683 16.57 -34.14 -16.30
N MET A 684 15.71 -34.62 -15.36
CA MET A 684 14.46 -35.38 -15.67
C MET A 684 13.57 -35.76 -14.46
N LYS A 685 12.31 -36.17 -14.77
CA LYS A 685 11.18 -36.52 -13.88
C LYS A 685 11.34 -37.83 -13.06
N GLY A 686 10.62 -37.92 -11.94
CA GLY A 686 10.23 -39.18 -11.28
C GLY A 686 9.08 -38.97 -10.27
N MET A 687 8.09 -39.86 -10.23
CA MET A 687 6.89 -39.77 -9.35
C MET A 687 6.45 -41.16 -8.90
N HIS A 688 6.15 -41.37 -7.60
CA HIS A 688 5.17 -42.38 -7.15
C HIS A 688 4.79 -42.29 -5.65
N ASN A 689 3.66 -42.89 -5.30
CA ASN A 689 3.09 -43.01 -3.94
C ASN A 689 3.90 -43.91 -2.98
N GLY A 690 3.81 -43.62 -1.68
CA GLY A 690 4.13 -44.54 -0.58
C GLY A 690 3.17 -44.34 0.61
N LYS A 691 2.76 -45.42 1.29
CA LYS A 691 1.75 -45.40 2.36
C LYS A 691 2.29 -45.98 3.68
N MET A 692 1.67 -45.51 4.77
CA MET A 692 1.41 -46.22 6.05
C MET A 692 2.51 -46.34 7.12
N ASN A 693 1.98 -46.48 8.34
CA ASN A 693 2.57 -46.81 9.64
C ASN A 693 3.51 -45.73 10.25
N SER A 694 3.18 -45.08 11.38
CA SER A 694 2.47 -45.50 12.62
C SER A 694 3.27 -46.47 13.50
N LEU A 695 3.86 -45.91 14.56
CA LEU A 695 4.01 -46.56 15.86
C LEU A 695 4.01 -45.46 16.93
N ALA A 696 3.26 -45.66 18.01
CA ALA A 696 3.08 -44.66 19.06
C ALA A 696 3.40 -45.25 20.44
N ARG A 697 4.11 -44.49 21.28
CA ARG A 697 4.11 -44.52 22.76
C ARG A 697 4.82 -43.23 23.24
N SER A 698 4.16 -42.25 23.83
CA SER A 698 3.45 -42.19 25.13
C SER A 698 4.36 -41.87 26.32
N ASN A 699 4.21 -40.67 26.87
CA ASN A 699 3.65 -40.50 28.21
C ASN A 699 3.16 -39.06 28.40
N ALA A 700 2.32 -38.83 29.40
CA ALA A 700 1.59 -37.57 29.59
C ALA A 700 1.61 -37.10 31.05
N SER A 701 1.39 -35.80 31.23
CA SER A 701 0.79 -35.12 32.40
C SER A 701 1.35 -35.37 33.81
N ILE A 702 1.62 -34.29 34.57
CA ILE A 702 0.92 -33.93 35.83
C ILE A 702 1.57 -32.67 36.47
N TYR A 703 0.78 -31.59 36.66
CA TYR A 703 0.86 -30.47 37.63
C TYR A 703 2.23 -29.78 37.94
N GLY A 704 2.31 -28.56 38.50
CA GLY A 704 1.26 -27.57 38.75
C GLY A 704 1.63 -26.48 39.79
N ASN A 705 2.11 -25.32 39.29
CA ASN A 705 1.91 -23.96 39.84
C ASN A 705 2.57 -23.43 41.14
N LYS A 706 2.92 -22.12 41.05
CA LYS A 706 2.96 -21.04 42.08
C LYS A 706 4.06 -20.96 43.17
N GLU A 707 4.86 -19.88 43.05
CA GLU A 707 5.28 -18.90 44.10
C GLU A 707 6.11 -19.38 45.32
N ASP A 708 6.91 -18.55 46.02
CA ASP A 708 7.29 -17.13 45.86
C ASP A 708 8.75 -16.89 46.34
N LEU A 709 9.44 -15.85 45.80
CA LEU A 709 10.60 -15.20 46.45
C LEU A 709 11.02 -13.88 45.74
N TYR A 710 10.26 -12.81 46.00
CA TYR A 710 10.65 -11.41 45.76
C TYR A 710 11.92 -11.00 46.54
N ASP A 711 12.75 -10.07 46.06
CA ASP A 711 12.59 -8.62 46.31
C ASP A 711 13.38 -7.76 45.28
N ARG A 712 12.83 -6.66 44.73
CA ARG A 712 13.03 -5.22 45.13
C ARG A 712 14.44 -4.64 44.92
N LEU A 713 14.68 -3.39 44.50
CA LEU A 713 13.88 -2.18 44.13
C LEU A 713 14.68 -1.45 43.00
N LYS A 714 14.10 -0.92 41.91
CA LYS A 714 13.19 0.26 41.76
C LYS A 714 13.83 1.63 42.05
N ARG A 715 14.07 2.41 40.99
CA ARG A 715 14.04 3.90 40.88
C ARG A 715 14.31 4.29 39.40
N HIS A 716 13.83 5.39 38.82
CA HIS A 716 13.11 6.58 39.33
C HIS A 716 11.74 6.79 38.64
N ALA A 717 10.89 7.69 39.18
CA ALA A 717 9.57 8.03 38.63
C ALA A 717 9.02 9.38 39.17
N TYR A 718 8.45 10.22 38.27
CA TYR A 718 7.45 11.30 38.53
C TYR A 718 7.81 12.41 39.55
N PRO A 719 6.95 13.44 39.83
CA PRO A 719 5.70 13.94 39.20
C PRO A 719 5.84 15.43 38.71
N GLY A 720 4.84 16.21 38.26
CA GLY A 720 3.43 15.95 37.88
C GLY A 720 2.33 16.67 38.71
N LYS A 721 1.65 17.72 38.19
CA LYS A 721 0.24 18.09 38.52
C LYS A 721 -0.36 19.24 37.66
N LYS A 722 -1.69 19.42 37.77
CA LYS A 722 -2.54 20.48 37.15
C LYS A 722 -2.74 21.70 38.07
N ASP A 723 -3.22 22.85 37.54
CA ASP A 723 -4.62 23.35 37.67
C ASP A 723 -4.75 24.86 37.33
N LYS A 724 -6.00 25.35 37.12
CA LYS A 724 -6.51 26.72 36.75
C LYS A 724 -6.75 27.03 35.26
N SER A 725 -7.67 27.91 34.87
CA SER A 725 -8.95 28.39 35.47
C SER A 725 -9.70 29.29 34.47
N ASP A 726 -11.01 29.51 34.65
CA ASP A 726 -11.93 30.17 33.72
C ASP A 726 -11.85 31.72 33.67
N SER A 727 -12.26 32.29 32.53
CA SER A 727 -12.57 33.72 32.27
C SER A 727 -13.24 33.83 30.89
N GLU A 728 -14.22 34.69 30.60
CA GLU A 728 -14.97 35.70 31.39
C GLU A 728 -16.46 35.26 31.46
N SER A 729 -17.56 36.04 31.53
CA SER A 729 -17.86 37.49 31.56
C SER A 729 -19.26 37.72 32.17
N GLU A 730 -19.57 38.91 32.69
CA GLU A 730 -20.91 39.25 33.21
C GLU A 730 -21.83 39.94 32.16
N GLY A 731 -23.12 39.60 32.23
CA GLY A 731 -24.29 40.50 32.15
C GLY A 731 -24.45 41.53 31.01
N GLN A 732 -25.37 41.24 30.08
CA GLN A 732 -26.52 42.10 29.78
C GLN A 732 -27.72 41.29 29.26
#